data_AF-A0A9P7J5N0-F1
#
_entry.id   AF-A0A9P7J5N0-F1
#
_cell.length_a   1.000
_cell.length_b   1.000
_cell.length_c   1.000
_cell.angle_alpha   90.00
_cell.angle_beta   90.00
_cell.angle_gamma   90.00
#
_symmetry.space_group_name_H-M   'P 1'
#
loop_
_entity.id
_entity.type
_entity.pdbx_description
1 polymer ?
#
loop_
_entity_poly.entity_id
_entity_poly.type
_entity_poly.pdbx_seq_one_letter_code
_entity_poly.pdbx_strand_id
1 'polypeptide(L)'
;MKQDDFKDMWEHNVYYPFSDRAEWELAKFLCENLNQGQITRFLKLLWVVSEARQPLSFKNAKQLFTFMEALPVTPKWKCTPIETDGYTTTHPMNLIWRDALEGTHHIFSNPIFTHHMKYDPYEIQDNGERKYGEWMSCEHAFEIQSQLPTGTSIVPMILASDKTPMHPTFLTIGNIHSEIRMKATSHAWACIAYIPTPEYIVNHDFSGVLEVHLWHRCMDMVLQNLKVTAQVGEFMTDPMGCWHYAFTPLAAHISDLPEQLMIAYPWKVQEFLEQAKQQSLSGVHLPYWHDWRFSDPAIFLVPKLLHTCHKFFFDHILKWCKEVHKHVGMHHFANGVSHHCDIQQRLVPTIVGVTTPGFVCALRALAPTFTDSSIGSMVASLNEFHAHKHFILEVEARTGASSPMDHFQIPKLELSNSFACSIHKSGTVIQHSADASEWLLITHCKTPFTRTSHQRSTFTQQVVNLINREDTMQQFDLYALLHEWGISLVNVMDEEFNEVVDTDPTFSWIAHVMPQEMHHFQAIRPVRNHFLKGILSDEASVAFHVMIAHDLADKNAATLANHYHLPHFPQLLAQFLEVVSSPNSHFHGRLLKAWFKFRLQLHSRLRPSNIMPSQQVQAYPPSDSHPYGNCDIVLLQPPGHDPQYPPYIAQVRMVFTLSPQGSQLPAKLMGPLLYVELFEIAAPPEVEPHIAMYQVHCSFHTVPDGSRTQVGKIVCLINVTHAVELIPVYGVTLDRTVTSATSLECYNDFYLNAFSNKEWYHTLHTDYV
;
A
#
# COMPACT_ATOMS: atom_id res chain seq x y z
N MET A 1 -36.13 -13.01 21.40
CA MET A 1 -37.03 -12.02 20.76
C MET A 1 -36.65 -11.92 19.31
N LYS A 2 -37.61 -11.79 18.39
CA LYS A 2 -37.31 -11.67 16.96
C LYS A 2 -37.14 -10.18 16.63
N GLN A 3 -36.32 -9.86 15.64
CA GLN A 3 -35.98 -8.49 15.25
C GLN A 3 -37.20 -7.66 14.83
N ASP A 4 -38.24 -8.32 14.28
CA ASP A 4 -39.51 -7.68 13.94
C ASP A 4 -40.25 -7.09 15.15
N ASP A 5 -39.95 -7.53 16.38
CA ASP A 5 -40.59 -7.05 17.61
C ASP A 5 -40.13 -5.63 18.00
N PHE A 6 -39.07 -5.09 17.37
CA PHE A 6 -38.45 -3.80 17.76
C PHE A 6 -38.58 -2.68 16.73
N LYS A 7 -39.13 -2.97 15.55
CA LYS A 7 -39.24 -1.98 14.46
C LYS A 7 -40.03 -0.75 14.88
N ASP A 8 -41.16 -0.94 15.56
CA ASP A 8 -42.00 0.13 16.10
C ASP A 8 -41.30 0.93 17.22
N MET A 9 -40.39 0.28 17.96
CA MET A 9 -39.62 0.94 19.03
C MET A 9 -38.48 1.80 18.47
N TRP A 10 -37.86 1.37 17.37
CA TRP A 10 -36.81 2.14 16.69
C TRP A 10 -37.34 3.41 16.02
N GLU A 11 -38.62 3.45 15.61
CA GLU A 11 -39.26 4.67 15.13
C GLU A 11 -39.33 5.77 16.20
N HIS A 12 -39.43 5.39 17.48
CA HIS A 12 -39.54 6.31 18.61
C HIS A 12 -38.20 6.55 19.32
N ASN A 13 -37.31 5.56 19.29
CA ASN A 13 -35.98 5.61 19.87
C ASN A 13 -34.99 4.77 19.05
N VAL A 14 -34.20 5.45 18.23
CA VAL A 14 -33.13 4.86 17.39
C VAL A 14 -32.16 4.00 18.21
N TYR A 15 -31.93 4.37 19.46
CA TYR A 15 -30.98 3.71 20.36
C TYR A 15 -31.55 2.51 21.09
N TYR A 16 -32.84 2.17 20.91
CA TYR A 16 -33.43 1.01 21.58
C TYR A 16 -32.62 -0.27 21.27
N PRO A 17 -32.29 -1.13 22.27
CA PRO A 17 -32.85 -1.22 23.63
C PRO A 17 -32.24 -0.28 24.69
N PHE A 18 -31.32 0.60 24.31
CA PHE A 18 -30.79 1.66 25.18
C PHE A 18 -31.76 2.85 25.25
N SER A 19 -31.72 3.61 26.34
CA SER A 19 -32.63 4.74 26.57
C SER A 19 -32.40 5.89 25.61
N ASP A 20 -31.14 6.12 25.25
CA ASP A 20 -30.67 7.25 24.44
C ASP A 20 -29.22 7.01 23.97
N ARG A 21 -28.70 7.99 23.23
CA ARG A 21 -27.32 8.01 22.74
C ARG A 21 -26.27 7.94 23.85
N ALA A 22 -26.49 8.62 24.98
CA ALA A 22 -25.50 8.66 26.05
C ALA A 22 -25.40 7.29 26.75
N GLU A 23 -26.52 6.60 26.93
CA GLU A 23 -26.50 5.22 27.41
C GLU A 23 -25.83 4.27 26.41
N TRP A 24 -26.05 4.45 25.11
CA TRP A 24 -25.34 3.71 24.07
C TRP A 24 -23.81 3.92 24.12
N GLU A 25 -23.35 5.17 24.19
CA GLU A 25 -21.91 5.50 24.27
C GLU A 25 -21.27 4.86 25.51
N LEU A 26 -21.97 4.85 26.65
CA LEU A 26 -21.52 4.15 27.85
C LEU A 26 -21.47 2.63 27.64
N ALA A 27 -22.53 2.04 27.08
CA ALA A 27 -22.61 0.61 26.79
C ALA A 27 -21.46 0.14 25.88
N LYS A 28 -21.22 0.88 24.80
CA LYS A 28 -20.11 0.67 23.88
C LYS A 28 -18.76 0.75 24.60
N PHE A 29 -18.50 1.83 25.34
CA PHE A 29 -17.26 2.01 26.09
C PHE A 29 -16.99 0.83 27.04
N LEU A 30 -18.03 0.36 27.77
CA LEU A 30 -17.91 -0.78 28.67
C LEU A 30 -17.55 -2.07 27.92
N CYS A 31 -18.15 -2.33 26.75
CA CYS A 31 -17.86 -3.52 25.95
C CYS A 31 -16.46 -3.49 25.29
N GLU A 32 -16.02 -2.33 24.83
CA GLU A 32 -14.70 -2.16 24.21
C GLU A 32 -13.57 -2.34 25.23
N ASN A 33 -13.73 -1.73 26.42
CA ASN A 33 -12.62 -1.54 27.35
C ASN A 33 -12.60 -2.52 28.53
N LEU A 34 -13.73 -3.13 28.90
CA LEU A 34 -13.84 -3.93 30.12
C LEU A 34 -14.23 -5.38 29.83
N ASN A 35 -13.74 -6.31 30.65
CA ASN A 35 -14.22 -7.69 30.67
C ASN A 35 -15.53 -7.83 31.47
N GLN A 36 -16.21 -8.97 31.33
CA GLN A 36 -17.51 -9.20 31.98
C GLN A 36 -17.47 -9.00 33.51
N GLY A 37 -16.38 -9.40 34.17
CA GLY A 37 -16.20 -9.21 35.61
C GLY A 37 -16.04 -7.73 35.99
N GLN A 38 -15.26 -6.98 35.21
CA GLN A 38 -15.08 -5.54 35.38
C GLN A 38 -16.38 -4.77 35.12
N ILE A 39 -17.14 -5.11 34.07
CA ILE A 39 -18.47 -4.52 33.80
C ILE A 39 -19.41 -4.79 34.99
N THR A 40 -19.44 -6.03 35.48
CA THR A 40 -20.28 -6.39 36.64
C THR A 40 -19.89 -5.61 37.90
N ARG A 41 -18.60 -5.32 38.10
CA ARG A 41 -18.13 -4.47 39.20
C ARG A 41 -18.50 -3.01 38.98
N PHE A 42 -18.36 -2.49 37.76
CA PHE A 42 -18.73 -1.13 37.38
C PHE A 42 -20.21 -0.85 37.64
N LEU A 43 -21.09 -1.77 37.23
CA LEU A 43 -22.54 -1.64 37.40
C LEU A 43 -23.00 -1.72 38.87
N LYS A 44 -22.11 -2.09 39.81
CA LYS A 44 -22.39 -2.11 41.26
C LYS A 44 -21.87 -0.87 41.99
N LEU A 45 -21.17 0.04 41.30
CA LEU A 45 -20.66 1.26 41.93
C LEU A 45 -21.84 2.10 42.42
N LEU A 46 -21.76 2.62 43.65
CA LEU A 46 -22.80 3.49 44.24
C LEU A 46 -23.16 4.68 43.34
N TRP A 47 -22.19 5.17 42.57
CA TRP A 47 -22.37 6.22 41.59
C TRP A 47 -23.32 5.83 40.43
N VAL A 48 -23.32 4.56 40.04
CA VAL A 48 -24.13 4.02 38.94
C VAL A 48 -25.52 3.61 39.42
N VAL A 49 -25.63 3.04 40.63
CA VAL A 49 -26.90 2.54 41.19
C VAL A 49 -27.68 3.58 42.02
N SER A 50 -27.20 4.82 42.10
CA SER A 50 -27.83 5.87 42.89
C SER A 50 -29.21 6.26 42.34
N GLU A 51 -30.22 6.32 43.20
CA GLU A 51 -31.58 6.78 42.87
C GLU A 51 -31.66 8.25 42.44
N ALA A 52 -30.59 9.03 42.64
CA ALA A 52 -30.50 10.42 42.21
C ALA A 52 -30.25 10.58 40.69
N ARG A 53 -30.12 9.47 39.95
CA ARG A 53 -29.83 9.44 38.51
C ARG A 53 -30.82 8.55 37.78
N GLN A 54 -30.95 8.80 36.47
CA GLN A 54 -31.70 7.90 35.61
C GLN A 54 -31.05 6.52 35.63
N PRO A 55 -31.80 5.45 35.93
CA PRO A 55 -31.25 4.10 35.99
C PRO A 55 -30.89 3.62 34.59
N LEU A 56 -29.77 2.88 34.49
CA LEU A 56 -29.42 2.19 33.25
C LEU A 56 -30.47 1.12 32.91
N SER A 57 -30.76 0.99 31.63
CA SER A 57 -31.67 0.00 31.04
C SER A 57 -31.16 -1.44 31.23
N PHE A 58 -29.84 -1.62 31.43
CA PHE A 58 -29.21 -2.91 31.72
C PHE A 58 -28.65 -2.98 33.16
N LYS A 59 -28.99 -4.05 33.89
CA LYS A 59 -28.65 -4.23 35.31
C LYS A 59 -27.37 -5.03 35.55
N ASN A 60 -26.91 -5.75 34.54
CA ASN A 60 -25.73 -6.60 34.63
C ASN A 60 -25.11 -6.83 33.24
N ALA A 61 -23.87 -7.33 33.21
CA ALA A 61 -23.15 -7.57 31.97
C ALA A 61 -23.87 -8.56 31.03
N LYS A 62 -24.60 -9.55 31.58
CA LYS A 62 -25.36 -10.50 30.75
C LYS A 62 -26.50 -9.79 30.00
N GLN A 63 -27.23 -8.91 30.68
CA GLN A 63 -28.30 -8.12 30.07
C GLN A 63 -27.74 -7.16 29.02
N LEU A 64 -26.60 -6.52 29.29
CA LEU A 64 -25.89 -5.70 28.31
C LEU A 64 -25.53 -6.49 27.04
N PHE A 65 -25.01 -7.71 27.19
CA PHE A 65 -24.70 -8.55 26.03
C PHE A 65 -25.94 -9.01 25.28
N THR A 66 -27.05 -9.31 25.97
CA THR A 66 -28.35 -9.57 25.33
C THR A 66 -28.87 -8.36 24.56
N PHE A 67 -28.61 -7.14 25.03
CA PHE A 67 -28.95 -5.91 24.31
C PHE A 67 -28.11 -5.77 23.04
N MET A 68 -26.81 -6.04 23.12
CA MET A 68 -25.94 -6.06 21.93
C MET A 68 -26.41 -7.10 20.91
N GLU A 69 -26.84 -8.29 21.34
CA GLU A 69 -27.40 -9.32 20.46
C GLU A 69 -28.74 -8.93 19.80
N ALA A 70 -29.42 -7.90 20.30
CA ALA A 70 -30.71 -7.42 19.79
C ALA A 70 -30.59 -6.26 18.78
N LEU A 71 -29.38 -5.72 18.57
CA LEU A 71 -29.11 -4.66 17.60
C LEU A 71 -29.26 -5.18 16.14
N PRO A 72 -29.38 -4.27 15.14
CA PRO A 72 -29.54 -4.64 13.74
C PRO A 72 -28.51 -5.67 13.25
N VAL A 73 -28.98 -6.61 12.45
CA VAL A 73 -28.32 -7.90 12.20
C VAL A 73 -27.02 -7.78 11.40
N THR A 74 -25.93 -8.24 12.01
CA THR A 74 -24.73 -8.71 11.32
C THR A 74 -24.93 -10.17 10.87
N PRO A 75 -24.24 -10.62 9.80
CA PRO A 75 -24.28 -12.02 9.37
C PRO A 75 -23.98 -12.98 10.53
N LYS A 76 -24.87 -13.94 10.77
CA LYS A 76 -24.91 -14.69 12.03
C LYS A 76 -23.87 -15.80 12.08
N TRP A 77 -23.11 -15.84 13.18
CA TRP A 77 -22.23 -16.96 13.49
C TRP A 77 -23.03 -18.21 13.85
N LYS A 78 -22.60 -19.34 13.26
CA LYS A 78 -23.07 -20.70 13.41
C LYS A 78 -21.92 -21.54 13.98
N CYS A 79 -22.24 -22.55 14.77
CA CYS A 79 -21.28 -23.52 15.28
C CYS A 79 -21.76 -24.91 14.87
N THR A 80 -20.99 -25.58 14.03
CA THR A 80 -21.34 -26.91 13.48
C THR A 80 -20.31 -27.93 13.92
N PRO A 81 -20.70 -28.98 14.66
CA PRO A 81 -19.82 -30.10 14.95
C PRO A 81 -19.41 -30.78 13.64
N ILE A 82 -18.10 -31.05 13.48
CA ILE A 82 -17.57 -31.75 12.31
C ILE A 82 -17.00 -33.09 12.76
N GLU A 83 -17.46 -34.15 12.12
CA GLU A 83 -16.97 -35.51 12.32
C GLU A 83 -16.27 -35.98 11.04
N THR A 84 -15.19 -36.75 11.18
CA THR A 84 -14.49 -37.36 10.04
C THR A 84 -14.81 -38.86 10.06
N ASP A 85 -15.57 -39.32 9.07
CA ASP A 85 -16.07 -40.70 9.03
C ASP A 85 -14.92 -41.71 9.16
N GLY A 86 -15.02 -42.59 10.16
CA GLY A 86 -14.02 -43.63 10.43
C GLY A 86 -12.75 -43.15 11.15
N TYR A 87 -12.65 -41.88 11.55
CA TYR A 87 -11.47 -41.33 12.22
C TYR A 87 -11.83 -40.58 13.51
N THR A 88 -11.07 -40.85 14.57
CA THR A 88 -11.26 -40.24 15.89
C THR A 88 -10.24 -39.12 16.10
N THR A 89 -10.67 -38.01 16.68
CA THR A 89 -9.80 -36.92 17.13
C THR A 89 -9.66 -36.91 18.66
N THR A 90 -8.58 -36.30 19.17
CA THR A 90 -8.37 -36.14 20.62
C THR A 90 -9.44 -35.26 21.28
N HIS A 91 -9.99 -34.31 20.52
CA HIS A 91 -11.00 -33.35 20.98
C HIS A 91 -12.12 -33.18 19.94
N PRO A 92 -13.36 -32.88 20.38
CA PRO A 92 -14.44 -32.52 19.47
C PRO A 92 -14.07 -31.32 18.60
N MET A 93 -14.40 -31.40 17.32
CA MET A 93 -14.14 -30.33 16.34
C MET A 93 -15.42 -29.58 16.05
N ASN A 94 -15.36 -28.25 16.15
CA ASN A 94 -16.46 -27.38 15.78
C ASN A 94 -15.97 -26.40 14.72
N LEU A 95 -16.67 -26.36 13.60
CA LEU A 95 -16.56 -25.27 12.63
C LEU A 95 -17.40 -24.10 13.14
N ILE A 96 -16.75 -22.96 13.39
CA ILE A 96 -17.46 -21.71 13.72
C ILE A 96 -17.43 -20.83 12.48
N TRP A 97 -18.60 -20.49 11.94
CA TRP A 97 -18.69 -19.87 10.62
C TRP A 97 -19.96 -19.04 10.46
N ARG A 98 -19.97 -18.13 9.50
CA ARG A 98 -21.17 -17.44 9.01
C ARG A 98 -21.27 -17.67 7.52
N ASP A 99 -22.48 -17.55 6.99
CA ASP A 99 -22.71 -17.73 5.56
C ASP A 99 -21.94 -16.68 4.77
N ALA A 100 -21.09 -17.12 3.84
CA ALA A 100 -20.26 -16.21 3.05
C ALA A 100 -21.09 -15.31 2.12
N LEU A 101 -22.28 -15.75 1.70
CA LEU A 101 -23.20 -14.92 0.93
C LEU A 101 -23.84 -13.82 1.80
N GLU A 102 -24.22 -14.13 3.04
CA GLU A 102 -24.69 -13.09 3.99
C GLU A 102 -23.59 -12.06 4.26
N GLY A 103 -22.34 -12.52 4.42
CA GLY A 103 -21.16 -11.65 4.52
C GLY A 103 -20.95 -10.77 3.27
N THR A 104 -21.21 -11.33 2.09
CA THR A 104 -21.10 -10.61 0.82
C THR A 104 -22.17 -9.53 0.69
N HIS A 105 -23.44 -9.85 0.97
CA HIS A 105 -24.53 -8.87 0.99
C HIS A 105 -24.20 -7.70 1.91
N HIS A 106 -23.67 -8.01 3.10
CA HIS A 106 -23.31 -6.99 4.09
C HIS A 106 -22.22 -6.03 3.60
N ILE A 107 -21.18 -6.52 2.92
CA ILE A 107 -20.13 -5.68 2.33
C ILE A 107 -20.67 -4.91 1.12
N PHE A 108 -21.41 -5.58 0.24
CA PHE A 108 -21.90 -5.04 -1.02
C PHE A 108 -22.91 -3.90 -0.80
N SER A 109 -23.73 -3.96 0.24
CA SER A 109 -24.74 -2.92 0.55
C SER A 109 -24.20 -1.77 1.42
N ASN A 110 -22.90 -1.74 1.72
CA ASN A 110 -22.37 -0.77 2.70
C ASN A 110 -22.26 0.64 2.07
N PRO A 111 -22.98 1.66 2.58
CA PRO A 111 -23.00 3.01 2.02
C PRO A 111 -21.62 3.69 1.97
N ILE A 112 -20.69 3.27 2.84
CA ILE A 112 -19.31 3.80 2.88
C ILE A 112 -18.57 3.58 1.55
N PHE A 113 -18.92 2.52 0.80
CA PHE A 113 -18.21 2.16 -0.43
C PHE A 113 -18.85 2.71 -1.72
N THR A 114 -19.89 3.55 -1.61
CA THR A 114 -20.66 4.08 -2.75
C THR A 114 -19.77 4.61 -3.89
N HIS A 115 -18.76 5.43 -3.57
CA HIS A 115 -17.87 6.05 -4.56
C HIS A 115 -16.61 5.23 -4.87
N HIS A 116 -16.51 4.03 -4.32
CA HIS A 116 -15.33 3.18 -4.38
C HIS A 116 -15.60 1.82 -5.02
N MET A 117 -16.79 1.63 -5.61
CA MET A 117 -17.20 0.37 -6.23
C MET A 117 -17.33 0.47 -7.76
N LYS A 118 -16.99 -0.62 -8.44
CA LYS A 118 -17.25 -0.84 -9.86
C LYS A 118 -18.04 -2.14 -10.04
N TYR A 119 -19.05 -2.12 -10.91
CA TYR A 119 -19.98 -3.23 -11.11
C TYR A 119 -19.77 -3.98 -12.42
N ASP A 120 -19.11 -3.32 -13.39
CA ASP A 120 -18.88 -3.83 -14.73
C ASP A 120 -17.38 -3.88 -15.06
N PRO A 121 -16.94 -4.83 -15.89
CA PRO A 121 -15.60 -4.80 -16.45
C PRO A 121 -15.35 -3.51 -17.23
N TYR A 122 -14.15 -2.94 -17.08
CA TYR A 122 -13.78 -1.69 -17.74
C TYR A 122 -12.35 -1.75 -18.27
N GLU A 123 -12.08 -0.99 -19.33
CA GLU A 123 -10.73 -0.88 -19.87
C GLU A 123 -10.16 0.49 -19.56
N ILE A 124 -8.93 0.53 -19.04
CA ILE A 124 -8.16 1.76 -18.92
C ILE A 124 -7.07 1.68 -19.99
N GLN A 125 -7.02 2.71 -20.84
CA GLN A 125 -5.95 2.87 -21.81
C GLN A 125 -4.93 3.91 -21.35
N ASP A 126 -3.65 3.62 -21.56
CA ASP A 126 -2.52 4.48 -21.27
C ASP A 126 -1.61 4.44 -22.50
N ASN A 127 -1.45 5.58 -23.19
CA ASN A 127 -0.73 5.66 -24.48
C ASN A 127 -1.17 4.64 -25.55
N GLY A 128 -2.46 4.26 -25.56
CA GLY A 128 -3.00 3.28 -26.50
C GLY A 128 -2.79 1.81 -26.10
N GLU A 129 -2.19 1.55 -24.94
CA GLU A 129 -2.05 0.21 -24.36
C GLU A 129 -3.05 -0.01 -23.22
N ARG A 130 -3.49 -1.26 -23.04
CA ARG A 130 -4.36 -1.63 -21.92
C ARG A 130 -3.57 -1.67 -20.61
N LYS A 131 -4.15 -1.09 -19.58
CA LYS A 131 -3.61 -1.08 -18.22
C LYS A 131 -4.37 -2.06 -17.34
N TYR A 132 -3.61 -2.97 -16.72
CA TYR A 132 -4.13 -3.90 -15.72
C TYR A 132 -3.94 -3.28 -14.34
N GLY A 133 -5.01 -3.21 -13.56
CA GLY A 133 -5.05 -2.55 -12.26
C GLY A 133 -5.83 -3.37 -11.25
N GLU A 134 -7.16 -3.23 -11.31
CA GLU A 134 -8.15 -3.95 -10.51
C GLU A 134 -8.63 -5.19 -11.27
N TRP A 135 -9.21 -6.17 -10.58
CA TRP A 135 -9.76 -7.38 -11.20
C TRP A 135 -10.74 -7.07 -12.34
N MET A 136 -11.63 -6.07 -12.16
CA MET A 136 -12.58 -5.61 -13.18
C MET A 136 -11.91 -5.02 -14.44
N SER A 137 -10.62 -4.67 -14.37
CA SER A 137 -9.87 -4.21 -15.54
C SER A 137 -9.19 -5.33 -16.34
N CYS A 138 -9.33 -6.59 -15.92
CA CYS A 138 -8.55 -7.72 -16.42
C CYS A 138 -9.32 -8.60 -17.38
N GLU A 139 -8.62 -9.40 -18.19
CA GLU A 139 -9.24 -10.22 -19.24
C GLU A 139 -10.31 -11.15 -18.69
N HIS A 140 -10.08 -11.75 -17.52
CA HIS A 140 -10.99 -12.76 -16.97
C HIS A 140 -12.36 -12.18 -16.59
N ALA A 141 -12.40 -10.92 -16.15
CA ALA A 141 -13.66 -10.23 -15.87
C ALA A 141 -14.52 -10.11 -17.15
N PHE A 142 -13.91 -9.80 -18.28
CA PHE A 142 -14.59 -9.72 -19.58
C PHE A 142 -15.01 -11.12 -20.07
N GLU A 143 -14.15 -12.13 -19.92
CA GLU A 143 -14.46 -13.51 -20.27
C GLU A 143 -15.68 -14.03 -19.52
N ILE A 144 -15.77 -13.78 -18.20
CA ILE A 144 -16.93 -14.16 -17.39
C ILE A 144 -18.15 -13.36 -17.83
N GLN A 145 -18.05 -12.03 -17.92
CA GLN A 145 -19.19 -11.17 -18.26
C GLN A 145 -19.82 -11.54 -19.60
N SER A 146 -19.00 -11.95 -20.59
CA SER A 146 -19.48 -12.38 -21.92
C SER A 146 -20.34 -13.65 -21.90
N GLN A 147 -20.26 -14.44 -20.82
CA GLN A 147 -21.00 -15.70 -20.63
C GLN A 147 -22.23 -15.54 -19.73
N LEU A 148 -22.49 -14.32 -19.23
CA LEU A 148 -23.61 -13.99 -18.37
C LEU A 148 -24.72 -13.26 -19.15
N PRO A 149 -25.99 -13.30 -18.68
CA PRO A 149 -27.07 -12.55 -19.31
C PRO A 149 -26.78 -11.04 -19.38
N THR A 150 -27.30 -10.37 -20.41
CA THR A 150 -27.16 -8.92 -20.53
C THR A 150 -27.80 -8.19 -19.35
N GLY A 151 -27.09 -7.22 -18.77
CA GLY A 151 -27.55 -6.43 -17.61
C GLY A 151 -27.23 -7.03 -16.24
N THR A 152 -26.49 -8.13 -16.17
CA THR A 152 -26.03 -8.71 -14.90
C THR A 152 -24.73 -8.10 -14.43
N SER A 153 -24.56 -7.98 -13.11
CA SER A 153 -23.31 -7.52 -12.51
C SER A 153 -22.45 -8.69 -12.00
N ILE A 154 -21.14 -8.48 -11.93
CA ILE A 154 -20.22 -9.44 -11.32
C ILE A 154 -19.82 -8.94 -9.93
N VAL A 155 -19.83 -9.84 -8.96
CA VAL A 155 -19.30 -9.61 -7.62
C VAL A 155 -18.12 -10.56 -7.41
N PRO A 156 -16.87 -10.13 -7.69
CA PRO A 156 -15.72 -11.03 -7.69
C PRO A 156 -15.35 -11.38 -6.24
N MET A 157 -15.35 -12.67 -5.89
CA MET A 157 -15.03 -13.12 -4.53
C MET A 157 -13.52 -13.22 -4.33
N ILE A 158 -12.98 -12.53 -3.34
CA ILE A 158 -11.58 -12.63 -2.94
C ILE A 158 -11.52 -13.22 -1.54
N LEU A 159 -10.89 -14.38 -1.42
CA LEU A 159 -10.69 -15.10 -0.17
C LEU A 159 -9.26 -14.90 0.34
N ALA A 160 -9.08 -14.95 1.66
CA ALA A 160 -7.78 -15.09 2.27
C ALA A 160 -7.87 -16.02 3.48
N SER A 161 -6.89 -16.89 3.65
CA SER A 161 -6.73 -17.66 4.87
C SER A 161 -5.26 -17.73 5.26
N ASP A 162 -5.02 -18.01 6.53
CA ASP A 162 -3.68 -18.32 7.03
C ASP A 162 -3.79 -19.29 8.20
N LYS A 163 -2.87 -20.25 8.24
CA LYS A 163 -2.85 -21.30 9.25
C LYS A 163 -2.25 -20.76 10.55
N THR A 164 -3.11 -20.47 11.52
CA THR A 164 -2.71 -20.16 12.89
C THR A 164 -3.41 -21.13 13.86
N PRO A 165 -3.21 -21.04 15.20
CA PRO A 165 -3.94 -21.88 16.17
C PRO A 165 -5.47 -21.83 16.03
N MET A 166 -5.99 -20.78 15.38
CA MET A 166 -7.32 -20.70 14.80
C MET A 166 -7.08 -20.48 13.30
N HIS A 167 -7.68 -21.24 12.39
CA HIS A 167 -7.47 -21.05 10.95
C HIS A 167 -8.60 -20.18 10.39
N PRO A 168 -8.50 -18.84 10.44
CA PRO A 168 -9.56 -17.97 9.96
C PRO A 168 -9.61 -17.98 8.44
N THR A 169 -10.81 -17.74 7.93
CA THR A 169 -11.05 -17.43 6.52
C THR A 169 -11.69 -16.05 6.44
N PHE A 170 -11.10 -15.18 5.64
CA PHE A 170 -11.58 -13.84 5.35
C PHE A 170 -12.11 -13.76 3.92
N LEU A 171 -13.06 -12.86 3.72
CA LEU A 171 -13.74 -12.61 2.45
C LEU A 171 -13.81 -11.10 2.19
N THR A 172 -13.61 -10.72 0.94
CA THR A 172 -13.92 -9.38 0.41
C THR A 172 -14.38 -9.49 -1.04
N ILE A 173 -14.78 -8.36 -1.62
CA ILE A 173 -15.28 -8.27 -2.99
C ILE A 173 -14.34 -7.42 -3.87
N GLY A 174 -14.10 -7.89 -5.10
CA GLY A 174 -13.28 -7.19 -6.08
C GLY A 174 -13.93 -5.94 -6.68
N ASN A 175 -15.20 -5.65 -6.34
CA ASN A 175 -15.88 -4.42 -6.74
C ASN A 175 -15.27 -3.20 -6.06
N ILE A 176 -14.86 -3.32 -4.79
CA ILE A 176 -14.27 -2.23 -4.01
C ILE A 176 -12.85 -2.01 -4.50
N HIS A 177 -12.48 -0.78 -4.86
CA HIS A 177 -11.13 -0.43 -5.30
C HIS A 177 -10.06 -0.93 -4.30
N SER A 178 -8.98 -1.54 -4.82
CA SER A 178 -7.93 -2.17 -4.02
C SER A 178 -7.33 -1.23 -2.96
N GLU A 179 -7.13 0.05 -3.30
CA GLU A 179 -6.59 1.06 -2.38
C GLU A 179 -7.46 1.26 -1.13
N ILE A 180 -8.77 1.11 -1.26
CA ILE A 180 -9.71 1.14 -0.14
C ILE A 180 -9.70 -0.20 0.58
N ARG A 181 -9.84 -1.29 -0.19
CA ARG A 181 -9.91 -2.66 0.32
C ARG A 181 -8.68 -3.08 1.14
N MET A 182 -7.51 -2.54 0.83
CA MET A 182 -6.25 -2.83 1.52
C MET A 182 -6.05 -2.00 2.79
N LYS A 183 -6.83 -0.94 3.02
CA LYS A 183 -6.79 -0.16 4.26
C LYS A 183 -7.47 -0.97 5.38
N ALA A 184 -6.71 -1.34 6.41
CA ALA A 184 -7.24 -2.12 7.54
C ALA A 184 -8.42 -1.45 8.26
N THR A 185 -8.47 -0.10 8.25
CA THR A 185 -9.54 0.71 8.87
C THR A 185 -10.80 0.83 8.01
N SER A 186 -10.77 0.38 6.75
CA SER A 186 -11.92 0.47 5.84
C SER A 186 -13.04 -0.53 6.17
N HIS A 187 -12.74 -1.57 6.97
CA HIS A 187 -13.64 -2.69 7.24
C HIS A 187 -14.22 -3.35 5.96
N ALA A 188 -13.48 -3.29 4.85
CA ALA A 188 -13.86 -3.91 3.57
C ALA A 188 -13.70 -5.44 3.52
N TRP A 189 -13.28 -6.06 4.62
CA TRP A 189 -13.10 -7.51 4.75
C TRP A 189 -13.94 -8.07 5.89
N ALA A 190 -14.54 -9.23 5.65
CA ALA A 190 -15.32 -9.98 6.63
C ALA A 190 -14.60 -11.28 7.00
N CYS A 191 -14.41 -11.56 8.29
CA CYS A 191 -14.06 -12.91 8.76
C CYS A 191 -15.28 -13.83 8.63
N ILE A 192 -15.24 -14.89 7.83
CA ILE A 192 -16.39 -15.77 7.56
C ILE A 192 -16.31 -17.12 8.26
N ALA A 193 -15.13 -17.58 8.65
CA ALA A 193 -14.98 -18.86 9.34
C ALA A 193 -13.73 -18.92 10.22
N TYR A 194 -13.79 -19.80 11.21
CA TYR A 194 -12.65 -20.34 11.94
C TYR A 194 -12.66 -21.86 11.75
N ILE A 195 -11.79 -22.34 10.87
CA ILE A 195 -11.67 -23.76 10.53
C ILE A 195 -10.93 -24.46 11.68
N PRO A 196 -11.44 -25.61 12.17
CA PRO A 196 -10.79 -26.34 13.25
C PRO A 196 -9.48 -26.99 12.77
N THR A 197 -8.43 -26.92 13.60
CA THR A 197 -7.18 -27.66 13.39
C THR A 197 -7.25 -29.00 14.16
N PRO A 198 -7.40 -30.12 13.46
CA PRO A 198 -7.64 -31.43 14.08
C PRO A 198 -6.36 -32.04 14.65
N GLU A 199 -6.52 -32.84 15.70
CA GLU A 199 -5.50 -33.78 16.18
C GLU A 199 -6.06 -35.20 16.05
N TYR A 200 -5.78 -35.83 14.91
CA TYR A 200 -6.25 -37.18 14.60
C TYR A 200 -5.46 -38.26 15.34
N ILE A 201 -6.16 -39.28 15.86
CA ILE A 201 -5.56 -40.46 16.48
C ILE A 201 -5.30 -41.51 15.38
N VAL A 202 -4.34 -41.21 14.50
CA VAL A 202 -4.00 -42.01 13.31
C VAL A 202 -2.49 -42.07 13.10
N ASN A 203 -2.01 -42.92 12.19
CA ASN A 203 -0.62 -42.86 11.74
C ASN A 203 -0.35 -41.47 11.10
N HIS A 204 0.78 -40.87 11.48
CA HIS A 204 1.24 -39.55 11.04
C HIS A 204 1.19 -39.38 9.50
N ASP A 205 1.42 -40.46 8.74
CA ASP A 205 1.36 -40.44 7.27
C ASP A 205 -0.02 -40.06 6.69
N PHE A 206 -1.10 -40.21 7.46
CA PHE A 206 -2.47 -39.86 7.05
C PHE A 206 -2.98 -38.57 7.68
N SER A 207 -2.36 -38.09 8.76
CA SER A 207 -2.84 -36.93 9.51
C SER A 207 -2.91 -35.66 8.65
N GLY A 208 -1.90 -35.44 7.80
CA GLY A 208 -1.87 -34.28 6.90
C GLY A 208 -2.98 -34.31 5.86
N VAL A 209 -3.22 -35.47 5.23
CA VAL A 209 -4.28 -35.63 4.22
C VAL A 209 -5.67 -35.42 4.83
N LEU A 210 -5.90 -35.96 6.02
CA LEU A 210 -7.18 -35.81 6.73
C LEU A 210 -7.44 -34.35 7.15
N GLU A 211 -6.41 -33.64 7.63
CA GLU A 211 -6.51 -32.21 7.93
C GLU A 211 -6.90 -31.41 6.69
N VAL A 212 -6.28 -31.72 5.55
CA VAL A 212 -6.54 -31.06 4.28
C VAL A 212 -7.96 -31.39 3.75
N HIS A 213 -8.43 -32.63 3.88
CA HIS A 213 -9.82 -33.00 3.53
C HIS A 213 -10.85 -32.30 4.43
N LEU A 214 -10.59 -32.23 5.73
CA LEU A 214 -11.42 -31.51 6.68
C LEU A 214 -11.54 -30.03 6.30
N TRP A 215 -10.40 -29.40 5.99
CA TRP A 215 -10.36 -28.00 5.57
C TRP A 215 -11.24 -27.75 4.33
N HIS A 216 -11.12 -28.58 3.30
CA HIS A 216 -11.96 -28.46 2.10
C HIS A 216 -13.43 -28.65 2.40
N ARG A 217 -13.80 -29.64 3.23
CA ARG A 217 -15.20 -29.85 3.65
C ARG A 217 -15.75 -28.64 4.41
N CYS A 218 -14.96 -28.05 5.31
CA CYS A 218 -15.37 -26.84 6.01
C CYS A 218 -15.58 -25.67 5.05
N MET A 219 -14.64 -25.43 4.13
CA MET A 219 -14.76 -24.39 3.11
C MET A 219 -15.98 -24.59 2.21
N ASP A 220 -16.26 -25.84 1.83
CA ASP A 220 -17.44 -26.22 1.05
C ASP A 220 -18.75 -25.75 1.70
N MET A 221 -18.89 -26.02 3.00
CA MET A 221 -20.06 -25.61 3.79
C MET A 221 -20.20 -24.09 3.89
N VAL A 222 -19.10 -23.39 4.13
CA VAL A 222 -19.08 -21.93 4.33
C VAL A 222 -19.43 -21.17 3.06
N LEU A 223 -18.98 -21.70 1.91
CA LEU A 223 -19.05 -21.03 0.61
C LEU A 223 -20.22 -21.52 -0.25
N GLN A 224 -21.02 -22.47 0.23
CA GLN A 224 -22.05 -23.15 -0.54
C GLN A 224 -22.99 -22.19 -1.30
N ASN A 225 -23.50 -21.17 -0.62
CA ASN A 225 -24.43 -20.23 -1.25
C ASN A 225 -23.75 -19.31 -2.27
N LEU A 226 -22.48 -18.95 -2.09
CA LEU A 226 -21.72 -18.23 -3.12
C LEU A 226 -21.53 -19.06 -4.39
N LYS A 227 -21.39 -20.39 -4.28
CA LYS A 227 -21.30 -21.25 -5.46
C LYS A 227 -22.62 -21.33 -6.21
N VAL A 228 -23.73 -21.42 -5.47
CA VAL A 228 -25.08 -21.40 -6.06
C VAL A 228 -25.29 -20.07 -6.78
N THR A 229 -24.99 -18.93 -6.14
CA THR A 229 -25.08 -17.60 -6.74
C THR A 229 -24.14 -17.45 -7.96
N ALA A 230 -22.97 -18.08 -7.97
CA ALA A 230 -22.11 -18.10 -9.15
C ALA A 230 -22.72 -18.88 -10.32
N GLN A 231 -23.55 -19.91 -10.05
CA GLN A 231 -24.21 -20.71 -11.07
C GLN A 231 -25.47 -20.03 -11.63
N VAL A 232 -26.37 -19.57 -10.75
CA VAL A 232 -27.71 -19.12 -11.11
C VAL A 232 -28.00 -17.64 -10.87
N GLY A 233 -27.07 -16.89 -10.28
CA GLY A 233 -27.22 -15.48 -9.94
C GLY A 233 -28.22 -15.21 -8.80
N GLU A 234 -28.13 -14.04 -8.18
CA GLU A 234 -29.04 -13.58 -7.12
C GLU A 234 -29.20 -12.06 -7.15
N PHE A 235 -30.32 -11.53 -6.65
CA PHE A 235 -30.48 -10.09 -6.46
C PHE A 235 -29.73 -9.61 -5.22
N MET A 236 -28.83 -8.64 -5.40
CA MET A 236 -28.10 -7.96 -4.34
C MET A 236 -28.40 -6.46 -4.35
N THR A 237 -28.44 -5.85 -3.18
CA THR A 237 -28.68 -4.41 -3.04
C THR A 237 -27.34 -3.70 -2.87
N ASP A 238 -27.07 -2.74 -3.74
CA ASP A 238 -25.83 -1.94 -3.69
C ASP A 238 -25.90 -0.84 -2.60
N PRO A 239 -24.82 -0.07 -2.39
CA PRO A 239 -24.77 1.04 -1.43
C PRO A 239 -25.79 2.16 -1.71
N MET A 240 -26.36 2.22 -2.91
CA MET A 240 -27.37 3.18 -3.34
C MET A 240 -28.80 2.61 -3.25
N GLY A 241 -28.99 1.41 -2.73
CA GLY A 241 -30.30 0.76 -2.68
C GLY A 241 -30.79 0.21 -4.03
N CYS A 242 -29.94 0.23 -5.07
CA CYS A 242 -30.23 -0.33 -6.38
C CYS A 242 -30.10 -1.85 -6.36
N TRP A 243 -30.96 -2.52 -7.12
CA TRP A 243 -30.99 -3.98 -7.20
C TRP A 243 -30.14 -4.45 -8.38
N HIS A 244 -29.17 -5.32 -8.11
CA HIS A 244 -28.29 -5.92 -9.11
C HIS A 244 -28.57 -7.41 -9.19
N TYR A 245 -28.84 -7.93 -10.39
CA TYR A 245 -28.81 -9.38 -10.60
C TYR A 245 -27.35 -9.79 -10.78
N ALA A 246 -26.79 -10.37 -9.73
CA ALA A 246 -25.36 -10.50 -9.51
C ALA A 246 -24.90 -11.97 -9.50
N PHE A 247 -23.69 -12.20 -10.02
CA PHE A 247 -23.01 -13.49 -10.00
C PHE A 247 -21.69 -13.40 -9.22
N THR A 248 -21.33 -14.44 -8.48
CA THR A 248 -20.22 -14.44 -7.51
C THR A 248 -19.06 -15.36 -7.91
N PRO A 249 -18.35 -15.10 -9.02
CA PRO A 249 -17.20 -15.91 -9.40
C PRO A 249 -16.07 -15.80 -8.36
N LEU A 250 -15.33 -16.89 -8.18
CA LEU A 250 -14.12 -16.90 -7.35
C LEU A 250 -12.98 -16.21 -8.10
N ALA A 251 -12.66 -14.97 -7.71
CA ALA A 251 -11.68 -14.13 -8.36
C ALA A 251 -10.25 -14.38 -7.87
N ALA A 252 -10.08 -14.57 -6.55
CA ALA A 252 -8.78 -14.87 -5.97
C ALA A 252 -8.89 -15.61 -4.62
N HIS A 253 -7.86 -16.41 -4.30
CA HIS A 253 -7.63 -16.93 -2.96
C HIS A 253 -6.17 -16.66 -2.54
N ILE A 254 -6.00 -15.64 -1.70
CA ILE A 254 -4.72 -15.19 -1.16
C ILE A 254 -4.28 -16.16 -0.05
N SER A 255 -3.25 -16.95 -0.35
CA SER A 255 -2.70 -17.97 0.55
C SER A 255 -1.19 -18.12 0.32
N ASP A 256 -0.46 -18.68 1.29
CA ASP A 256 0.97 -18.96 1.11
C ASP A 256 1.19 -20.21 0.22
N LEU A 257 2.43 -20.48 -0.20
CA LEU A 257 2.69 -21.59 -1.13
C LEU A 257 2.26 -22.96 -0.57
N PRO A 258 2.56 -23.33 0.69
CA PRO A 258 2.01 -24.55 1.29
C PRO A 258 0.48 -24.66 1.22
N GLU A 259 -0.23 -23.57 1.51
CA GLU A 259 -1.69 -23.53 1.50
C GLU A 259 -2.27 -23.50 0.07
N GLN A 260 -1.59 -22.85 -0.89
CA GLN A 260 -1.93 -22.95 -2.31
C GLN A 260 -1.86 -24.40 -2.82
N LEU A 261 -0.80 -25.13 -2.42
CA LEU A 261 -0.66 -26.55 -2.75
C LEU A 261 -1.72 -27.43 -2.09
N MET A 262 -2.16 -27.05 -0.89
CA MET A 262 -3.31 -27.69 -0.24
C MET A 262 -4.59 -27.48 -1.06
N ILE A 263 -4.81 -26.27 -1.58
CA ILE A 263 -6.03 -25.91 -2.33
C ILE A 263 -6.08 -26.58 -3.71
N ALA A 264 -4.96 -26.83 -4.37
CA ALA A 264 -4.90 -26.92 -5.84
C ALA A 264 -5.35 -28.20 -6.56
N TYR A 265 -5.66 -29.39 -5.98
CA TYR A 265 -6.01 -30.54 -6.86
C TYR A 265 -6.76 -31.81 -6.34
N PRO A 266 -7.52 -32.58 -7.19
CA PRO A 266 -8.42 -33.68 -6.79
C PRO A 266 -8.21 -35.12 -7.41
N TRP A 267 -8.57 -36.19 -6.66
CA TRP A 267 -9.15 -37.54 -7.02
C TRP A 267 -8.41 -38.86 -6.66
N LYS A 268 -9.22 -39.90 -6.34
CA LYS A 268 -8.98 -41.36 -6.06
C LYS A 268 -7.77 -41.78 -5.20
N VAL A 269 -7.99 -41.68 -3.88
CA VAL A 269 -7.07 -41.82 -2.75
C VAL A 269 -5.98 -42.92 -2.85
N GLN A 270 -6.30 -44.19 -3.06
CA GLN A 270 -5.34 -45.28 -2.74
C GLN A 270 -4.28 -45.51 -3.83
N GLU A 271 -4.67 -45.49 -5.11
CA GLU A 271 -3.75 -45.58 -6.26
C GLU A 271 -3.09 -44.22 -6.55
N PHE A 272 -3.78 -43.12 -6.24
CA PHE A 272 -3.28 -41.76 -6.44
C PHE A 272 -2.21 -41.38 -5.42
N LEU A 273 -2.29 -41.79 -4.14
CA LEU A 273 -1.33 -41.35 -3.11
C LEU A 273 0.12 -41.74 -3.41
N GLU A 274 0.37 -42.91 -4.00
CA GLU A 274 1.72 -43.32 -4.42
C GLU A 274 2.22 -42.49 -5.60
N GLN A 275 1.38 -42.25 -6.61
CA GLN A 275 1.71 -41.43 -7.78
C GLN A 275 1.83 -39.93 -7.43
N ALA A 276 0.95 -39.43 -6.56
CA ALA A 276 0.93 -38.08 -6.03
C ALA A 276 2.20 -37.78 -5.23
N LYS A 277 2.66 -38.71 -4.38
CA LYS A 277 3.96 -38.57 -3.70
C LYS A 277 5.13 -38.55 -4.68
N GLN A 278 5.08 -39.33 -5.76
CA GLN A 278 6.09 -39.28 -6.83
C GLN A 278 6.09 -37.93 -7.59
N GLN A 279 4.95 -37.23 -7.61
CA GLN A 279 4.76 -35.94 -8.29
C GLN A 279 4.66 -34.74 -7.32
N SER A 280 4.90 -34.93 -6.02
CA SER A 280 4.79 -33.89 -4.96
C SER A 280 3.40 -33.27 -4.74
N LEU A 281 2.31 -34.05 -4.78
CA LEU A 281 0.90 -33.62 -4.65
C LEU A 281 0.23 -34.00 -3.30
N SER A 282 -0.87 -33.35 -2.92
CA SER A 282 -1.50 -33.38 -1.56
C SER A 282 -2.58 -34.44 -1.28
N GLY A 283 -3.18 -35.07 -2.30
CA GLY A 283 -4.12 -36.21 -2.11
C GLY A 283 -5.59 -35.87 -1.80
N VAL A 284 -6.08 -34.67 -2.11
CA VAL A 284 -7.51 -34.26 -1.96
C VAL A 284 -8.40 -34.95 -2.99
N HIS A 285 -9.68 -35.20 -2.68
CA HIS A 285 -10.64 -35.82 -3.63
C HIS A 285 -11.83 -34.93 -4.00
N LEU A 286 -12.23 -34.00 -3.12
CA LEU A 286 -13.34 -33.06 -3.33
C LEU A 286 -12.94 -31.65 -2.85
N PRO A 287 -12.18 -30.89 -3.65
CA PRO A 287 -11.78 -29.56 -3.28
C PRO A 287 -13.00 -28.63 -3.35
N TYR A 288 -13.11 -27.70 -2.39
CA TYR A 288 -14.26 -26.81 -2.25
C TYR A 288 -14.61 -26.03 -3.53
N TRP A 289 -13.67 -25.80 -4.45
CA TRP A 289 -13.92 -25.00 -5.65
C TRP A 289 -14.39 -25.83 -6.86
N HIS A 290 -14.41 -27.17 -6.78
CA HIS A 290 -14.65 -28.05 -7.94
C HIS A 290 -15.99 -27.81 -8.68
N ASP A 291 -17.01 -27.33 -7.98
CA ASP A 291 -18.37 -27.06 -8.45
C ASP A 291 -18.71 -25.55 -8.48
N TRP A 292 -17.73 -24.70 -8.17
CA TRP A 292 -17.89 -23.26 -8.22
C TRP A 292 -17.76 -22.79 -9.67
N ARG A 293 -18.84 -22.27 -10.27
CA ARG A 293 -18.81 -21.82 -11.68
C ARG A 293 -17.73 -20.74 -11.88
N PHE A 294 -16.97 -20.89 -12.97
CA PHE A 294 -15.81 -20.05 -13.33
C PHE A 294 -14.57 -20.18 -12.42
N SER A 295 -14.52 -21.18 -11.53
CA SER A 295 -13.30 -21.43 -10.75
C SER A 295 -12.26 -22.18 -11.59
N ASP A 296 -11.09 -21.57 -11.74
CA ASP A 296 -9.89 -22.23 -12.24
C ASP A 296 -8.73 -21.92 -11.29
N PRO A 297 -8.14 -22.92 -10.61
CA PRO A 297 -7.05 -22.67 -9.66
C PRO A 297 -5.83 -22.00 -10.31
N ALA A 298 -5.61 -22.16 -11.62
CA ALA A 298 -4.54 -21.45 -12.33
C ALA A 298 -4.79 -19.94 -12.44
N ILE A 299 -6.04 -19.49 -12.26
CA ILE A 299 -6.47 -18.09 -12.34
C ILE A 299 -6.66 -17.48 -10.94
N PHE A 300 -7.38 -18.18 -10.04
CA PHE A 300 -7.70 -17.63 -8.72
C PHE A 300 -6.60 -17.85 -7.67
N LEU A 301 -5.68 -18.81 -7.83
CA LEU A 301 -4.51 -18.90 -6.94
C LEU A 301 -3.44 -17.91 -7.40
N VAL A 302 -3.72 -16.63 -7.16
CA VAL A 302 -2.83 -15.54 -7.57
C VAL A 302 -1.50 -15.65 -6.81
N PRO A 303 -0.36 -15.70 -7.50
CA PRO A 303 0.93 -15.69 -6.84
C PRO A 303 1.15 -14.40 -6.05
N LYS A 304 1.63 -14.53 -4.80
CA LYS A 304 2.03 -13.40 -3.94
C LYS A 304 3.33 -12.77 -4.47
N LEU A 305 3.31 -12.08 -5.61
CA LEU A 305 4.50 -11.53 -6.27
C LEU A 305 5.33 -10.66 -5.33
N LEU A 306 4.73 -9.72 -4.59
CA LEU A 306 5.49 -8.79 -3.74
C LEU A 306 6.29 -9.56 -2.67
N HIS A 307 5.59 -10.40 -1.89
CA HIS A 307 6.24 -11.27 -0.89
C HIS A 307 7.25 -12.24 -1.53
N THR A 308 6.91 -12.85 -2.66
CA THR A 308 7.76 -13.82 -3.37
C THR A 308 9.05 -13.17 -3.87
N CYS A 309 8.95 -12.01 -4.53
CA CYS A 309 10.09 -11.24 -5.02
C CYS A 309 10.91 -10.65 -3.87
N HIS A 310 10.27 -10.09 -2.84
CA HIS A 310 10.98 -9.59 -1.66
C HIS A 310 11.74 -10.71 -0.94
N LYS A 311 11.07 -11.83 -0.64
CA LYS A 311 11.74 -12.97 -0.02
C LYS A 311 12.81 -13.55 -0.93
N PHE A 312 12.57 -13.70 -2.22
CA PHE A 312 13.60 -14.17 -3.17
C PHE A 312 14.82 -13.25 -3.14
N PHE A 313 14.61 -11.94 -3.10
CA PHE A 313 15.68 -10.98 -2.97
C PHE A 313 16.47 -11.15 -1.68
N PHE A 314 15.83 -11.17 -0.51
CA PHE A 314 16.54 -11.28 0.76
C PHE A 314 17.16 -12.67 0.99
N ASP A 315 16.47 -13.74 0.59
CA ASP A 315 16.92 -15.11 0.80
C ASP A 315 18.07 -15.50 -0.15
N HIS A 316 18.17 -14.84 -1.30
CA HIS A 316 19.08 -15.19 -2.37
C HIS A 316 19.89 -14.01 -2.90
N ILE A 317 19.28 -13.04 -3.59
CA ILE A 317 20.00 -11.92 -4.25
C ILE A 317 20.93 -11.19 -3.29
N LEU A 318 20.40 -10.77 -2.15
CA LEU A 318 21.16 -10.02 -1.15
C LEU A 318 22.31 -10.86 -0.60
N LYS A 319 22.12 -12.19 -0.46
CA LYS A 319 23.20 -13.09 -0.03
C LYS A 319 24.26 -13.22 -1.12
N TRP A 320 23.86 -13.42 -2.38
CA TRP A 320 24.78 -13.50 -3.51
C TRP A 320 25.64 -12.23 -3.61
N CYS A 321 25.04 -11.06 -3.46
CA CYS A 321 25.78 -9.79 -3.43
C CYS A 321 26.74 -9.69 -2.23
N LYS A 322 26.38 -10.21 -1.06
CA LYS A 322 27.26 -10.25 0.12
C LYS A 322 28.46 -11.19 -0.07
N GLU A 323 28.29 -12.31 -0.78
CA GLU A 323 29.38 -13.24 -1.07
C GLU A 323 30.38 -12.65 -2.07
N VAL A 324 29.89 -11.95 -3.11
CA VAL A 324 30.74 -11.25 -4.09
C VAL A 324 31.39 -10.00 -3.46
N HIS A 325 30.71 -9.34 -2.51
CA HIS A 325 31.22 -8.15 -1.85
C HIS A 325 30.82 -8.10 -0.36
N LYS A 326 31.76 -8.47 0.53
CA LYS A 326 31.56 -8.61 1.99
C LYS A 326 31.10 -7.36 2.75
N HIS A 327 31.01 -6.19 2.11
CA HIS A 327 30.82 -4.90 2.79
C HIS A 327 29.82 -3.97 2.09
N VAL A 328 28.71 -4.49 1.57
CA VAL A 328 27.53 -3.64 1.25
C VAL A 328 27.03 -3.02 2.56
N GLY A 329 27.47 -1.80 2.85
CA GLY A 329 27.19 -1.08 4.10
C GLY A 329 25.70 -0.84 4.29
N MET A 330 25.16 -1.36 5.39
CA MET A 330 23.77 -1.13 5.79
C MET A 330 23.65 0.26 6.43
N HIS A 331 22.67 1.05 6.00
CA HIS A 331 22.07 2.03 6.90
C HIS A 331 21.36 1.27 8.02
N HIS A 332 21.80 1.46 9.26
CA HIS A 332 21.03 1.03 10.43
C HIS A 332 19.86 1.99 10.63
N PHE A 333 18.67 1.59 10.20
CA PHE A 333 17.43 2.27 10.55
C PHE A 333 16.95 1.77 11.91
N ALA A 334 16.87 2.66 12.89
CA ALA A 334 16.50 2.31 14.27
C ALA A 334 15.04 1.87 14.43
N ASN A 335 14.16 2.13 13.45
CA ASN A 335 12.72 1.87 13.56
C ASN A 335 12.13 1.27 12.27
N GLY A 336 11.84 -0.04 12.28
CA GLY A 336 10.68 -0.72 11.65
C GLY A 336 10.28 -0.51 10.16
N VAL A 337 10.42 -1.60 9.40
CA VAL A 337 9.57 -2.17 8.31
C VAL A 337 9.21 -1.35 7.04
N SER A 338 9.36 -0.03 6.94
CA SER A 338 9.01 0.70 5.70
C SER A 338 10.10 0.77 4.61
N HIS A 339 11.31 0.22 4.81
CA HIS A 339 12.49 0.54 3.99
C HIS A 339 13.10 -0.63 3.20
N HIS A 340 12.37 -1.73 2.98
CA HIS A 340 12.87 -2.88 2.23
C HIS A 340 12.92 -2.66 0.70
N CYS A 341 12.03 -1.82 0.15
CA CYS A 341 12.04 -1.43 -1.28
C CYS A 341 13.25 -0.55 -1.64
N ASP A 342 13.65 0.36 -0.75
CA ASP A 342 14.77 1.29 -0.97
C ASP A 342 16.11 0.54 -1.19
N ILE A 343 16.29 -0.60 -0.52
CA ILE A 343 17.47 -1.46 -0.69
C ILE A 343 17.45 -2.11 -2.09
N GLN A 344 16.29 -2.56 -2.56
CA GLN A 344 16.16 -3.20 -3.88
C GLN A 344 16.41 -2.20 -5.02
N GLN A 345 15.95 -0.97 -4.86
CA GLN A 345 16.08 0.10 -5.86
C GLN A 345 17.49 0.70 -5.94
N ARG A 346 18.29 0.60 -4.87
CA ARG A 346 19.67 1.12 -4.82
C ARG A 346 20.75 0.04 -5.00
N LEU A 347 20.40 -1.25 -4.98
CA LEU A 347 21.40 -2.32 -5.01
C LEU A 347 22.14 -2.39 -6.34
N VAL A 348 21.42 -2.28 -7.48
CA VAL A 348 22.00 -2.46 -8.82
C VAL A 348 23.17 -1.50 -9.06
N PRO A 349 23.06 -0.18 -8.83
CA PRO A 349 24.18 0.74 -9.07
C PRO A 349 25.30 0.62 -8.03
N THR A 350 25.01 0.13 -6.82
CA THR A 350 26.01 -0.02 -5.74
C THR A 350 26.97 -1.19 -5.99
N ILE A 351 26.58 -2.17 -6.81
CA ILE A 351 27.44 -3.32 -7.19
C ILE A 351 28.06 -3.17 -8.58
N VAL A 352 27.73 -2.11 -9.31
CA VAL A 352 28.35 -1.79 -10.61
C VAL A 352 29.83 -1.50 -10.38
N GLY A 353 30.70 -2.20 -11.12
CA GLY A 353 32.16 -2.09 -11.02
C GLY A 353 32.85 -3.12 -10.10
N VAL A 354 32.10 -3.86 -9.27
CA VAL A 354 32.64 -4.93 -8.40
C VAL A 354 32.22 -6.35 -8.81
N THR A 355 31.38 -6.48 -9.83
CA THR A 355 30.88 -7.76 -10.35
C THR A 355 30.82 -7.74 -11.88
N THR A 356 30.52 -8.88 -12.49
CA THR A 356 30.44 -8.98 -13.96
C THR A 356 29.17 -8.29 -14.49
N PRO A 357 29.20 -7.71 -15.71
CA PRO A 357 28.02 -7.11 -16.33
C PRO A 357 26.82 -8.07 -16.41
N GLY A 358 27.07 -9.37 -16.63
CA GLY A 358 26.02 -10.41 -16.63
C GLY A 358 25.32 -10.57 -15.28
N PHE A 359 26.04 -10.38 -14.16
CA PHE A 359 25.44 -10.39 -12.81
C PHE A 359 24.59 -9.13 -12.57
N VAL A 360 25.02 -7.96 -13.06
CA VAL A 360 24.27 -6.70 -12.97
C VAL A 360 22.96 -6.79 -13.77
N CYS A 361 23.02 -7.28 -15.02
CA CYS A 361 21.85 -7.55 -15.86
C CYS A 361 20.81 -8.42 -15.16
N ALA A 362 21.25 -9.52 -14.55
CA ALA A 362 20.41 -10.47 -13.84
C ALA A 362 19.64 -9.83 -12.67
N LEU A 363 20.19 -8.80 -12.02
CA LEU A 363 19.56 -8.13 -10.88
C LEU A 363 18.64 -6.97 -11.29
N ARG A 364 19.02 -6.22 -12.32
CA ARG A 364 18.20 -5.15 -12.92
C ARG A 364 16.85 -5.67 -13.42
N ALA A 365 16.83 -6.89 -13.94
CA ALA A 365 15.68 -7.57 -14.51
C ALA A 365 14.44 -7.77 -13.60
N LEU A 366 14.47 -7.36 -12.33
CA LEU A 366 13.46 -7.73 -11.34
C LEU A 366 12.55 -6.57 -10.86
N ALA A 367 12.59 -5.41 -11.52
CA ALA A 367 11.82 -4.21 -11.12
C ALA A 367 10.44 -4.10 -11.85
N PRO A 368 9.29 -3.93 -11.14
CA PRO A 368 7.97 -4.00 -11.79
C PRO A 368 7.19 -2.67 -11.97
N THR A 369 6.57 -2.53 -13.14
CA THR A 369 5.33 -1.78 -13.48
C THR A 369 4.51 -2.60 -14.49
N PHE A 370 3.20 -2.35 -14.71
CA PHE A 370 2.31 -3.28 -15.48
C PHE A 370 1.35 -2.60 -16.51
N THR A 371 1.87 -2.34 -17.71
CA THR A 371 1.19 -2.22 -19.02
C THR A 371 1.53 -3.46 -19.86
N ASP A 372 0.92 -3.68 -21.03
CA ASP A 372 1.33 -4.77 -21.92
C ASP A 372 2.84 -4.70 -22.24
N SER A 373 3.35 -3.50 -22.55
CA SER A 373 4.78 -3.27 -22.76
C SER A 373 5.64 -3.62 -21.55
N SER A 374 5.25 -3.22 -20.34
CA SER A 374 6.06 -3.46 -19.15
C SER A 374 5.92 -4.89 -18.61
N ILE A 375 4.79 -5.57 -18.85
CA ILE A 375 4.65 -7.02 -18.64
C ILE A 375 5.55 -7.77 -19.62
N GLY A 376 5.59 -7.33 -20.88
CA GLY A 376 6.55 -7.81 -21.88
C GLY A 376 8.00 -7.62 -21.42
N SER A 377 8.34 -6.45 -20.89
CA SER A 377 9.65 -6.16 -20.30
C SER A 377 9.96 -7.04 -19.09
N MET A 378 8.98 -7.33 -18.22
CA MET A 378 9.15 -8.25 -17.08
C MET A 378 9.46 -9.67 -17.56
N VAL A 379 8.74 -10.17 -18.58
CA VAL A 379 9.00 -11.49 -19.18
C VAL A 379 10.37 -11.51 -19.85
N ALA A 380 10.71 -10.48 -20.63
CA ALA A 380 12.01 -10.35 -21.27
C ALA A 380 13.15 -10.32 -20.23
N SER A 381 12.95 -9.62 -19.13
CA SER A 381 13.89 -9.53 -18.03
C SER A 381 14.08 -10.86 -17.30
N LEU A 382 13.00 -11.61 -17.03
CA LEU A 382 13.09 -12.96 -16.46
C LEU A 382 13.83 -13.93 -17.42
N ASN A 383 13.59 -13.80 -18.73
CA ASN A 383 14.32 -14.55 -19.75
C ASN A 383 15.81 -14.17 -19.78
N GLU A 384 16.14 -12.87 -19.67
CA GLU A 384 17.51 -12.36 -19.57
C GLU A 384 18.21 -12.94 -18.32
N PHE A 385 17.52 -12.95 -17.17
CA PHE A 385 18.02 -13.60 -15.96
C PHE A 385 18.30 -15.09 -16.22
N HIS A 386 17.38 -15.81 -16.84
CA HIS A 386 17.57 -17.23 -17.14
C HIS A 386 18.70 -17.51 -18.11
N ALA A 387 18.97 -16.61 -19.06
CA ALA A 387 20.12 -16.70 -19.95
C ALA A 387 21.46 -16.51 -19.20
N HIS A 388 21.50 -15.62 -18.20
CA HIS A 388 22.74 -15.22 -17.51
C HIS A 388 22.96 -15.88 -16.15
N LYS A 389 21.97 -16.57 -15.56
CA LYS A 389 22.07 -17.15 -14.20
C LYS A 389 23.24 -18.12 -14.01
N HIS A 390 23.78 -18.70 -15.08
CA HIS A 390 24.95 -19.59 -15.01
C HIS A 390 26.19 -18.87 -14.49
N PHE A 391 26.37 -17.58 -14.78
CA PHE A 391 27.46 -16.78 -14.24
C PHE A 391 27.45 -16.69 -12.71
N ILE A 392 26.28 -16.80 -12.08
CA ILE A 392 26.15 -16.84 -10.60
C ILE A 392 26.74 -18.14 -10.04
N LEU A 393 26.63 -19.25 -10.79
CA LEU A 393 27.24 -20.53 -10.42
C LEU A 393 28.75 -20.50 -10.62
N GLU A 394 29.22 -19.90 -11.72
CA GLU A 394 30.65 -19.79 -12.06
C GLU A 394 31.46 -19.03 -11.00
N VAL A 395 30.87 -17.99 -10.40
CA VAL A 395 31.51 -17.23 -9.31
C VAL A 395 31.24 -17.82 -7.92
N GLU A 396 30.66 -19.02 -7.85
CA GLU A 396 30.30 -19.74 -6.61
C GLU A 396 29.42 -18.93 -5.63
N ALA A 397 28.74 -17.88 -6.10
CA ALA A 397 27.95 -16.99 -5.25
C ALA A 397 26.68 -17.67 -4.70
N ARG A 398 26.21 -18.73 -5.36
CA ARG A 398 25.09 -19.53 -4.89
C ARG A 398 25.56 -20.61 -3.91
N THR A 399 25.32 -20.40 -2.63
CA THR A 399 25.72 -21.34 -1.57
C THR A 399 24.53 -21.95 -0.83
N GLY A 400 24.66 -23.22 -0.47
CA GLY A 400 23.81 -23.92 0.49
C GLY A 400 24.33 -23.72 1.93
N ALA A 401 23.90 -24.58 2.87
CA ALA A 401 24.30 -24.46 4.27
C ALA A 401 25.83 -24.60 4.51
N SER A 402 26.55 -25.25 3.59
CA SER A 402 27.97 -25.57 3.79
C SER A 402 28.81 -25.68 2.50
N SER A 403 28.22 -25.53 1.31
CA SER A 403 28.94 -25.62 0.02
C SER A 403 28.23 -24.86 -1.11
N PRO A 404 28.95 -24.45 -2.17
CA PRO A 404 28.34 -23.94 -3.40
C PRO A 404 27.33 -24.93 -4.00
N MET A 405 26.25 -24.42 -4.58
CA MET A 405 25.22 -25.21 -5.26
C MET A 405 25.35 -25.04 -6.77
N ASP A 406 25.14 -26.10 -7.54
CA ASP A 406 25.27 -26.16 -9.00
C ASP A 406 23.94 -26.03 -9.78
N HIS A 407 22.82 -25.81 -9.07
CA HIS A 407 21.48 -25.79 -9.66
C HIS A 407 20.64 -24.58 -9.21
N PHE A 408 19.62 -24.21 -10.00
CA PHE A 408 18.68 -23.12 -9.73
C PHE A 408 17.26 -23.61 -9.39
N GLN A 409 17.13 -24.74 -8.69
CA GLN A 409 15.84 -25.26 -8.23
C GLN A 409 15.32 -24.42 -7.06
N ILE A 410 14.84 -23.22 -7.36
CA ILE A 410 14.18 -22.32 -6.40
C ILE A 410 12.70 -22.27 -6.78
N PRO A 411 11.78 -22.84 -5.97
CA PRO A 411 10.35 -22.81 -6.25
C PRO A 411 9.80 -21.39 -6.47
N LYS A 412 10.32 -20.40 -5.74
CA LYS A 412 9.95 -18.97 -5.91
C LYS A 412 10.33 -18.40 -7.28
N LEU A 413 11.46 -18.86 -7.85
CA LEU A 413 11.90 -18.44 -9.18
C LEU A 413 11.05 -19.10 -10.27
N GLU A 414 10.65 -20.36 -10.06
CA GLU A 414 9.72 -21.05 -10.95
C GLU A 414 8.35 -20.36 -10.99
N LEU A 415 7.82 -19.99 -9.81
CA LEU A 415 6.58 -19.24 -9.66
C LEU A 415 6.60 -17.92 -10.44
N SER A 416 7.78 -17.28 -10.60
CA SER A 416 7.90 -16.03 -11.35
C SER A 416 7.46 -16.10 -12.80
N ASN A 417 7.49 -17.30 -13.41
CA ASN A 417 7.01 -17.48 -14.79
C ASN A 417 5.48 -17.31 -14.91
N SER A 418 4.73 -17.47 -13.81
CA SER A 418 3.27 -17.33 -13.81
C SER A 418 2.79 -15.88 -13.67
N PHE A 419 3.68 -14.94 -13.30
CA PHE A 419 3.28 -13.57 -12.93
C PHE A 419 2.64 -12.81 -14.08
N ALA A 420 3.23 -12.87 -15.29
CA ALA A 420 2.69 -12.17 -16.45
C ALA A 420 1.26 -12.63 -16.76
N CYS A 421 1.06 -13.95 -16.89
CA CYS A 421 -0.25 -14.55 -17.11
C CYS A 421 -1.25 -14.14 -16.01
N SER A 422 -0.82 -14.21 -14.74
CA SER A 422 -1.67 -13.82 -13.62
C SER A 422 -2.06 -12.35 -13.63
N ILE A 423 -1.20 -11.44 -14.10
CA ILE A 423 -1.52 -10.01 -14.18
C ILE A 423 -2.56 -9.74 -15.27
N HIS A 424 -2.42 -10.37 -16.45
CA HIS A 424 -3.41 -10.26 -17.52
C HIS A 424 -4.79 -10.78 -17.09
N LYS A 425 -4.81 -11.92 -16.39
CA LYS A 425 -6.06 -12.59 -15.99
C LYS A 425 -6.71 -11.97 -14.74
N SER A 426 -5.93 -11.63 -13.72
CA SER A 426 -6.44 -11.31 -12.38
C SER A 426 -5.96 -9.96 -11.83
N GLY A 427 -5.14 -9.21 -12.59
CA GLY A 427 -4.75 -7.83 -12.31
C GLY A 427 -3.52 -7.66 -11.45
N THR A 428 -3.29 -6.42 -11.00
CA THR A 428 -2.05 -6.09 -10.29
C THR A 428 -1.98 -6.72 -8.92
N VAL A 429 -0.76 -6.81 -8.42
CA VAL A 429 -0.38 -7.61 -7.26
C VAL A 429 -0.78 -6.96 -5.94
N ILE A 430 -0.82 -5.64 -5.87
CA ILE A 430 -1.20 -4.91 -4.64
C ILE A 430 -2.59 -5.34 -4.17
N GLN A 431 -3.50 -5.59 -5.11
CA GLN A 431 -4.88 -5.95 -4.82
C GLN A 431 -5.03 -7.35 -4.18
N HIS A 432 -3.99 -8.18 -4.29
CA HIS A 432 -3.90 -9.57 -3.78
C HIS A 432 -2.76 -9.71 -2.75
N SER A 433 -2.28 -8.60 -2.18
CA SER A 433 -1.22 -8.64 -1.17
C SER A 433 -1.70 -9.32 0.12
N ALA A 434 -0.79 -10.02 0.79
CA ALA A 434 -1.05 -10.62 2.10
C ALA A 434 -1.16 -9.57 3.22
N ASP A 435 -0.75 -8.32 2.99
CA ASP A 435 -0.70 -7.29 4.04
C ASP A 435 -2.04 -7.13 4.74
N ALA A 436 -3.15 -7.05 3.97
CA ALA A 436 -4.49 -6.96 4.54
C ALA A 436 -4.82 -8.19 5.40
N SER A 437 -4.55 -9.40 4.88
CA SER A 437 -4.78 -10.64 5.64
C SER A 437 -3.92 -10.74 6.91
N GLU A 438 -2.67 -10.27 6.89
CA GLU A 438 -1.79 -10.26 8.06
C GLU A 438 -2.31 -9.31 9.15
N TRP A 439 -2.78 -8.12 8.75
CA TRP A 439 -3.46 -7.19 9.67
C TRP A 439 -4.77 -7.78 10.21
N LEU A 440 -5.54 -8.49 9.37
CA LEU A 440 -6.76 -9.18 9.79
C LEU A 440 -6.46 -10.29 10.81
N LEU A 441 -5.35 -11.02 10.68
CA LEU A 441 -4.92 -11.98 11.71
C LEU A 441 -4.60 -11.30 13.03
N ILE A 442 -4.04 -10.08 13.00
CA ILE A 442 -3.80 -9.32 14.23
C ILE A 442 -5.14 -8.96 14.89
N THR A 443 -6.03 -8.32 14.12
CA THR A 443 -7.29 -7.75 14.63
C THR A 443 -8.35 -8.81 14.96
N HIS A 444 -8.42 -9.91 14.21
CA HIS A 444 -9.45 -10.94 14.33
C HIS A 444 -8.96 -12.25 14.97
N CYS A 445 -7.65 -12.39 15.23
CA CYS A 445 -7.13 -13.56 15.95
C CYS A 445 -6.27 -13.16 17.14
N LYS A 446 -5.13 -12.49 16.92
CA LYS A 446 -4.12 -12.28 17.96
C LYS A 446 -4.62 -11.35 19.08
N THR A 447 -5.19 -10.19 18.73
CA THR A 447 -5.68 -9.22 19.71
C THR A 447 -6.87 -9.79 20.51
N PRO A 448 -7.92 -10.34 19.89
CA PRO A 448 -9.02 -10.96 20.64
C PRO A 448 -8.56 -12.14 21.50
N PHE A 449 -7.62 -12.95 21.01
CA PHE A 449 -7.07 -14.09 21.76
C PHE A 449 -6.53 -13.67 23.13
N THR A 450 -5.83 -12.52 23.21
CA THR A 450 -5.28 -11.98 24.48
C THR A 450 -6.36 -11.63 25.52
N ARG A 451 -7.61 -11.48 25.07
CA ARG A 451 -8.78 -11.18 25.92
C ARG A 451 -9.61 -12.41 26.27
N THR A 452 -9.15 -13.60 25.88
CA THR A 452 -9.85 -14.87 26.18
C THR A 452 -9.29 -15.54 27.43
N SER A 453 -9.98 -16.58 27.88
CA SER A 453 -9.51 -17.49 28.95
C SER A 453 -8.29 -18.34 28.56
N HIS A 454 -7.89 -18.33 27.28
CA HIS A 454 -6.86 -19.19 26.68
C HIS A 454 -7.15 -20.70 26.80
N GLN A 455 -8.38 -21.09 27.20
CA GLN A 455 -8.78 -22.49 27.29
C GLN A 455 -9.08 -23.05 25.90
N ARG A 456 -8.34 -24.09 25.50
CA ARG A 456 -8.37 -24.69 24.15
C ARG A 456 -9.77 -25.03 23.62
N SER A 457 -10.69 -25.45 24.49
CA SER A 457 -12.05 -25.83 24.08
C SER A 457 -13.02 -24.65 23.88
N THR A 458 -12.69 -23.44 24.34
CA THR A 458 -13.64 -22.32 24.39
C THR A 458 -13.09 -21.01 23.83
N PHE A 459 -11.79 -20.89 23.62
CA PHE A 459 -11.17 -19.63 23.19
C PHE A 459 -11.66 -19.15 21.82
N THR A 460 -11.82 -20.03 20.83
CA THR A 460 -12.32 -19.65 19.49
C THR A 460 -13.73 -19.05 19.57
N GLN A 461 -14.61 -19.63 20.39
CA GLN A 461 -15.95 -19.08 20.63
C GLN A 461 -15.89 -17.71 21.33
N GLN A 462 -14.95 -17.53 22.26
CA GLN A 462 -14.76 -16.24 22.94
C GLN A 462 -14.26 -15.17 21.96
N VAL A 463 -13.34 -15.52 21.05
CA VAL A 463 -12.87 -14.63 19.97
C VAL A 463 -14.03 -14.22 19.07
N VAL A 464 -14.81 -15.18 18.59
CA VAL A 464 -15.99 -14.93 17.74
C VAL A 464 -16.99 -14.02 18.44
N ASN A 465 -17.26 -14.26 19.73
CA ASN A 465 -18.17 -13.40 20.49
C ASN A 465 -17.64 -11.98 20.65
N LEU A 466 -16.32 -11.77 20.74
CA LEU A 466 -15.72 -10.43 20.82
C LEU A 466 -15.86 -9.69 19.48
N ILE A 467 -15.51 -10.35 18.39
CA ILE A 467 -15.59 -9.78 17.03
C ILE A 467 -17.03 -9.48 16.65
N ASN A 468 -17.95 -10.41 16.93
CA ASN A 468 -19.37 -10.18 16.66
C ASN A 468 -19.89 -8.94 17.39
N ARG A 469 -19.45 -8.70 18.63
CA ARG A 469 -19.82 -7.48 19.36
C ARG A 469 -19.23 -6.24 18.71
N GLU A 470 -17.98 -6.29 18.27
CA GLU A 470 -17.32 -5.18 17.59
C GLU A 470 -18.01 -4.83 16.26
N ASP A 471 -18.26 -5.82 15.40
CA ASP A 471 -19.02 -5.67 14.15
C ASP A 471 -20.41 -5.06 14.40
N THR A 472 -21.13 -5.58 15.40
CA THR A 472 -22.48 -5.09 15.74
C THR A 472 -22.45 -3.65 16.26
N MET A 473 -21.47 -3.28 17.10
CA MET A 473 -21.35 -1.91 17.59
C MET A 473 -21.05 -0.92 16.44
N GLN A 474 -20.13 -1.27 15.54
CA GLN A 474 -19.79 -0.44 14.39
C GLN A 474 -20.99 -0.25 13.44
N GLN A 475 -21.72 -1.33 13.15
CA GLN A 475 -22.90 -1.26 12.30
C GLN A 475 -24.02 -0.44 12.93
N PHE A 476 -24.20 -0.56 14.25
CA PHE A 476 -25.20 0.23 14.94
C PHE A 476 -24.84 1.71 15.01
N ASP A 477 -23.56 2.07 15.16
CA ASP A 477 -23.12 3.46 15.06
C ASP A 477 -23.45 4.06 13.69
N LEU A 478 -23.16 3.31 12.61
CA LEU A 478 -23.49 3.76 11.26
C LEU A 478 -25.00 3.93 11.08
N TYR A 479 -25.79 2.95 11.53
CA TYR A 479 -27.25 3.02 11.50
C TYR A 479 -27.80 4.22 12.30
N ALA A 480 -27.34 4.40 13.54
CA ALA A 480 -27.79 5.47 14.41
C ALA A 480 -27.43 6.85 13.84
N LEU A 481 -26.23 6.98 13.27
CA LEU A 481 -25.78 8.19 12.59
C LEU A 481 -26.63 8.48 11.35
N LEU A 482 -26.94 7.48 10.53
CA LEU A 482 -27.81 7.70 9.36
C LEU A 482 -29.21 8.19 9.77
N HIS A 483 -29.78 7.57 10.80
CA HIS A 483 -31.14 7.87 11.25
C HIS A 483 -31.23 9.21 12.01
N GLU A 484 -30.27 9.55 12.88
CA GLU A 484 -30.27 10.82 13.62
C GLU A 484 -30.31 12.05 12.71
N TRP A 485 -29.65 11.96 11.55
CA TRP A 485 -29.43 13.09 10.66
C TRP A 485 -30.42 13.12 9.48
N GLY A 486 -31.41 12.22 9.46
CA GLY A 486 -32.44 12.17 8.40
C GLY A 486 -31.86 11.92 7.00
N ILE A 487 -30.68 11.32 6.94
CA ILE A 487 -29.97 11.03 5.70
C ILE A 487 -30.67 9.82 5.07
N SER A 488 -31.05 9.96 3.80
CA SER A 488 -31.54 8.83 3.02
C SER A 488 -30.49 7.71 3.00
N LEU A 489 -30.89 6.47 3.27
CA LEU A 489 -30.05 5.27 3.09
C LEU A 489 -29.52 5.11 1.65
N VAL A 490 -30.08 5.88 0.71
CA VAL A 490 -29.64 6.03 -0.67
C VAL A 490 -28.84 7.33 -0.78
N ASN A 491 -27.53 7.22 -0.98
CA ASN A 491 -26.68 8.38 -1.29
C ASN A 491 -27.09 8.95 -2.66
N VAL A 492 -27.38 10.25 -2.74
CA VAL A 492 -27.55 10.96 -4.01
C VAL A 492 -26.16 11.29 -4.54
N MET A 493 -25.87 10.91 -5.79
CA MET A 493 -24.60 11.21 -6.44
C MET A 493 -24.39 12.73 -6.50
N ASP A 494 -23.34 13.23 -5.89
CA ASP A 494 -22.82 14.58 -6.14
C ASP A 494 -21.51 14.45 -6.93
N GLU A 495 -21.46 15.03 -8.12
CA GLU A 495 -20.36 14.88 -9.09
C GLU A 495 -19.10 15.67 -8.69
N GLU A 496 -19.16 16.47 -7.61
CA GLU A 496 -18.12 17.44 -7.26
C GLU A 496 -16.88 16.88 -6.54
N PHE A 497 -16.89 15.63 -6.06
CA PHE A 497 -15.77 15.07 -5.26
C PHE A 497 -14.97 13.97 -5.97
N ASN A 498 -14.60 14.19 -7.24
CA ASN A 498 -13.65 13.34 -7.96
C ASN A 498 -12.17 13.52 -7.51
N GLU A 499 -11.90 14.34 -6.49
CA GLU A 499 -10.56 14.49 -5.93
C GLU A 499 -10.35 13.51 -4.76
N VAL A 500 -9.94 12.28 -5.10
CA VAL A 500 -9.57 11.23 -4.13
C VAL A 500 -8.36 11.71 -3.31
N VAL A 501 -8.63 12.22 -2.12
CA VAL A 501 -7.64 12.35 -1.06
C VAL A 501 -7.46 10.97 -0.42
N ASP A 502 -6.24 10.65 0.03
CA ASP A 502 -5.87 9.47 0.81
C ASP A 502 -6.49 9.48 2.24
N THR A 503 -7.78 9.81 2.33
CA THR A 503 -8.59 9.72 3.54
C THR A 503 -9.20 8.34 3.66
N ASP A 504 -9.40 7.89 4.89
CA ASP A 504 -10.18 6.69 5.16
C ASP A 504 -11.63 6.89 4.67
N PRO A 505 -12.22 5.90 3.98
CA PRO A 505 -13.52 6.05 3.31
C PRO A 505 -14.65 6.34 4.31
N THR A 506 -14.56 5.82 5.53
CA THR A 506 -15.54 6.06 6.60
C THR A 506 -15.52 7.53 7.00
N PHE A 507 -14.33 8.11 7.20
CA PHE A 507 -14.20 9.53 7.53
C PHE A 507 -14.57 10.44 6.38
N SER A 508 -14.21 10.08 5.14
CA SER A 508 -14.62 10.83 3.95
C SER A 508 -16.14 10.88 3.84
N TRP A 509 -16.79 9.75 4.06
CA TRP A 509 -18.25 9.65 4.02
C TRP A 509 -18.89 10.44 5.18
N ILE A 510 -18.44 10.27 6.43
CA ILE A 510 -18.93 11.04 7.59
C ILE A 510 -18.78 12.55 7.35
N ALA A 511 -17.65 13.00 6.81
CA ALA A 511 -17.41 14.41 6.52
C ALA A 511 -18.36 14.98 5.46
N HIS A 512 -18.83 14.16 4.53
CA HIS A 512 -19.82 14.55 3.53
C HIS A 512 -21.22 14.72 4.14
N VAL A 513 -21.62 13.83 5.05
CA VAL A 513 -22.99 13.82 5.55
C VAL A 513 -23.24 14.62 6.83
N MET A 514 -22.19 15.09 7.50
CA MET A 514 -22.30 15.98 8.68
C MET A 514 -22.22 17.47 8.30
N PRO A 515 -22.97 18.37 8.97
CA PRO A 515 -22.81 19.82 8.78
C PRO A 515 -21.43 20.34 9.20
N GLN A 516 -20.99 21.41 8.54
CA GLN A 516 -19.65 22.01 8.69
C GLN A 516 -19.25 22.40 10.13
N GLU A 517 -20.23 22.53 11.04
CA GLU A 517 -20.02 22.97 12.43
C GLU A 517 -19.54 21.85 13.37
N MET A 518 -19.52 20.58 12.95
CA MET A 518 -19.18 19.43 13.80
C MET A 518 -17.96 18.58 13.37
N HIS A 519 -17.06 19.14 12.56
CA HIS A 519 -15.77 18.49 12.22
C HIS A 519 -14.77 18.45 13.41
N HIS A 520 -15.12 17.79 14.52
CA HIS A 520 -14.22 17.56 15.66
C HIS A 520 -13.84 16.08 15.84
N PHE A 521 -13.88 15.28 14.77
CA PHE A 521 -13.18 14.00 14.75
C PHE A 521 -11.68 14.27 14.49
N GLN A 522 -10.81 13.90 15.45
CA GLN A 522 -9.36 13.91 15.24
C GLN A 522 -8.98 12.79 14.26
N ALA A 523 -9.13 13.06 12.96
CA ALA A 523 -8.66 12.20 11.87
C ALA A 523 -7.16 12.40 11.57
N ILE A 524 -6.56 11.41 10.90
CA ILE A 524 -5.31 11.57 10.16
C ILE A 524 -5.54 12.70 9.15
N ARG A 525 -4.76 13.78 9.24
CA ARG A 525 -4.99 15.00 8.43
C ARG A 525 -5.00 14.63 6.93
N PRO A 526 -6.02 15.04 6.15
CA PRO A 526 -6.01 14.86 4.70
C PRO A 526 -4.72 15.44 4.10
N VAL A 527 -4.19 14.79 3.06
CA VAL A 527 -3.02 15.28 2.32
C VAL A 527 -3.33 16.71 1.88
N ARG A 528 -2.54 17.67 2.35
CA ARG A 528 -2.75 19.08 2.07
C ARG A 528 -2.54 19.32 0.57
N ASN A 529 -3.61 19.68 -0.15
CA ASN A 529 -3.55 20.01 -1.57
C ASN A 529 -2.85 21.37 -1.74
N HIS A 530 -1.60 21.35 -2.22
CA HIS A 530 -0.82 22.55 -2.49
C HIS A 530 -1.19 23.22 -3.81
N PHE A 531 -1.91 22.57 -4.73
CA PHE A 531 -2.34 23.21 -5.98
C PHE A 531 -3.39 24.32 -5.73
N LEU A 532 -4.16 24.22 -4.65
CA LEU A 532 -5.18 25.22 -4.32
C LEU A 532 -4.63 26.51 -3.69
N LYS A 533 -3.51 26.43 -2.95
CA LYS A 533 -3.01 27.54 -2.10
C LYS A 533 -1.50 27.73 -2.12
N GLY A 534 -0.77 26.90 -2.87
CA GLY A 534 0.67 26.94 -3.00
C GLY A 534 1.14 27.89 -4.10
N ILE A 535 2.45 27.91 -4.31
CA ILE A 535 3.08 28.58 -5.46
C ILE A 535 3.02 27.58 -6.62
N LEU A 536 2.53 27.99 -7.78
CA LEU A 536 2.44 27.10 -8.94
C LEU A 536 3.62 27.32 -9.89
N SER A 537 4.05 26.26 -10.57
CA SER A 537 4.88 26.39 -11.77
C SER A 537 4.13 27.15 -12.87
N ASP A 538 4.84 27.65 -13.88
CA ASP A 538 4.23 28.41 -14.99
C ASP A 538 3.13 27.61 -15.72
N GLU A 539 3.24 26.28 -15.74
CA GLU A 539 2.27 25.36 -16.36
C GLU A 539 1.26 24.77 -15.38
N ALA A 540 1.34 25.15 -14.10
CA ALA A 540 0.59 24.56 -13.00
C ALA A 540 0.73 23.02 -12.90
N SER A 541 1.83 22.46 -13.41
CA SER A 541 2.18 21.04 -13.32
C SER A 541 2.78 20.67 -11.95
N VAL A 542 3.35 21.64 -11.25
CA VAL A 542 3.97 21.47 -9.93
C VAL A 542 3.44 22.53 -8.97
N ALA A 543 3.08 22.10 -7.77
CA ALA A 543 2.73 23.00 -6.67
C ALA A 543 3.80 22.99 -5.59
N PHE A 544 4.22 24.17 -5.15
CA PHE A 544 5.23 24.37 -4.12
C PHE A 544 4.65 24.98 -2.85
N HIS A 545 5.28 24.65 -1.73
CA HIS A 545 4.98 25.27 -0.45
C HIS A 545 6.24 25.56 0.34
N VAL A 546 6.42 26.83 0.70
CA VAL A 546 7.40 27.31 1.68
C VAL A 546 6.68 27.74 2.96
N MET A 547 7.35 27.66 4.10
CA MET A 547 6.75 28.09 5.37
C MET A 547 6.62 29.61 5.42
N ILE A 548 5.57 30.11 6.09
CA ILE A 548 5.38 31.55 6.30
C ILE A 548 6.51 32.12 7.16
N ALA A 549 6.96 31.36 8.17
CA ALA A 549 8.15 31.68 8.94
C ALA A 549 9.41 31.36 8.14
N HIS A 550 10.40 32.26 8.24
CA HIS A 550 11.70 32.11 7.60
C HIS A 550 12.68 31.57 8.65
N ASP A 551 13.54 30.63 8.26
CA ASP A 551 14.56 30.08 9.16
C ASP A 551 15.65 31.13 9.44
N LEU A 552 15.98 31.93 8.43
CA LEU A 552 16.86 33.08 8.54
C LEU A 552 16.17 34.30 7.96
N ALA A 553 15.96 35.34 8.76
CA ALA A 553 15.36 36.58 8.31
C ALA A 553 16.38 37.71 8.25
N ASP A 554 16.21 38.56 7.23
CA ASP A 554 16.83 39.89 7.11
C ASP A 554 18.36 39.88 7.19
N LYS A 555 18.98 38.97 6.43
CA LYS A 555 20.44 38.83 6.28
C LYS A 555 20.93 39.46 4.98
N ASN A 556 22.12 40.03 4.97
CA ASN A 556 22.75 40.46 3.71
C ASN A 556 23.38 39.25 2.98
N ALA A 557 23.67 39.42 1.69
CA ALA A 557 24.19 38.35 0.84
C ALA A 557 25.52 37.76 1.35
N ALA A 558 26.43 38.60 1.85
CA ALA A 558 27.70 38.15 2.42
C ALA A 558 27.53 37.30 3.69
N THR A 559 26.52 37.61 4.51
CA THR A 559 26.22 36.85 5.72
C THR A 559 25.68 35.46 5.38
N LEU A 560 24.78 35.37 4.39
CA LEU A 560 24.29 34.08 3.90
C LEU A 560 25.40 33.28 3.21
N ALA A 561 26.23 33.93 2.39
CA ALA A 561 27.39 33.31 1.77
C ALA A 561 28.31 32.65 2.80
N ASN A 562 28.61 33.35 3.90
CA ASN A 562 29.42 32.78 4.98
C ASN A 562 28.68 31.66 5.73
N HIS A 563 27.38 31.78 5.97
CA HIS A 563 26.62 30.78 6.73
C HIS A 563 26.45 29.46 5.96
N TYR A 564 26.29 29.52 4.65
CA TYR A 564 26.13 28.35 3.78
C TYR A 564 27.46 27.86 3.16
N HIS A 565 28.58 28.52 3.46
CA HIS A 565 29.88 28.29 2.80
C HIS A 565 29.84 28.45 1.27
N LEU A 566 29.12 29.47 0.76
CA LEU A 566 28.93 29.76 -0.66
C LEU A 566 29.63 31.07 -1.07
N PRO A 567 30.96 31.09 -1.27
CA PRO A 567 31.73 32.33 -1.48
C PRO A 567 31.32 33.10 -2.75
N HIS A 568 30.83 32.40 -3.77
CA HIS A 568 30.42 32.99 -5.06
C HIS A 568 28.98 33.51 -5.06
N PHE A 569 28.19 33.21 -4.02
CA PHE A 569 26.78 33.62 -3.95
C PHE A 569 26.55 35.12 -4.16
N PRO A 570 27.30 36.05 -3.51
CA PRO A 570 27.03 37.48 -3.67
C PRO A 570 27.26 37.97 -5.10
N GLN A 571 28.28 37.44 -5.79
CA GLN A 571 28.59 37.79 -7.17
C GLN A 571 27.52 37.25 -8.13
N LEU A 572 27.12 35.99 -7.98
CA LEU A 572 26.07 35.38 -8.78
C LEU A 572 24.71 36.06 -8.57
N LEU A 573 24.42 36.50 -7.34
CA LEU A 573 23.22 37.28 -7.04
C LEU A 573 23.23 38.63 -7.77
N ALA A 574 24.35 39.35 -7.77
CA ALA A 574 24.46 40.61 -8.50
C ALA A 574 24.23 40.40 -10.01
N GLN A 575 24.90 39.41 -10.61
CA GLN A 575 24.72 39.07 -12.02
C GLN A 575 23.27 38.68 -12.34
N PHE A 576 22.63 37.88 -11.49
CA PHE A 576 21.23 37.52 -11.66
C PHE A 576 20.30 38.74 -11.59
N LEU A 577 20.54 39.65 -10.65
CA LEU A 577 19.76 40.88 -10.50
C LEU A 577 19.94 41.83 -11.70
N GLU A 578 21.13 41.90 -12.30
CA GLU A 578 21.41 42.65 -13.53
C GLU A 578 20.73 42.05 -14.77
N VAL A 579 20.60 40.73 -14.84
CA VAL A 579 19.87 40.07 -15.94
C VAL A 579 18.36 40.28 -15.81
N VAL A 580 17.83 40.27 -14.60
CA VAL A 580 16.39 40.36 -14.33
C VAL A 580 15.89 41.81 -14.22
N SER A 581 16.78 42.78 -13.98
CA SER A 581 16.45 44.20 -13.76
C SER A 581 17.37 45.12 -14.57
N SER A 582 16.94 46.35 -14.90
CA SER A 582 17.79 47.32 -15.61
C SER A 582 19.10 47.63 -14.85
N PRO A 583 20.23 47.88 -15.57
CA PRO A 583 21.47 48.32 -14.95
C PRO A 583 21.20 49.65 -14.21
N ASN A 584 21.51 49.68 -12.90
CA ASN A 584 21.13 50.69 -11.88
C ASN A 584 19.96 50.31 -10.94
N SER A 585 19.54 49.05 -10.87
CA SER A 585 18.51 48.63 -9.91
C SER A 585 18.99 48.71 -8.44
N HIS A 586 18.16 49.28 -7.56
CA HIS A 586 18.42 49.41 -6.12
C HIS A 586 18.36 48.08 -5.33
N PHE A 587 18.29 46.93 -6.01
CA PHE A 587 18.06 45.63 -5.39
C PHE A 587 19.33 44.96 -4.82
N HIS A 588 20.53 45.40 -5.25
CA HIS A 588 21.82 44.85 -4.84
C HIS A 588 22.09 44.92 -3.31
N GLY A 589 21.45 45.86 -2.61
CA GLY A 589 21.59 46.03 -1.16
C GLY A 589 20.43 45.47 -0.34
N ARG A 590 19.47 44.78 -0.97
CA ARG A 590 18.26 44.32 -0.29
C ARG A 590 18.57 43.16 0.65
N LEU A 591 17.97 43.20 1.84
CA LEU A 591 18.08 42.08 2.78
C LEU A 591 17.35 40.86 2.22
N LEU A 592 17.87 39.69 2.57
CA LEU A 592 17.42 38.39 2.11
C LEU A 592 16.83 37.61 3.28
N LYS A 593 15.86 36.77 2.96
CA LYS A 593 15.30 35.78 3.89
C LYS A 593 15.49 34.40 3.29
N ALA A 594 15.83 33.41 4.12
CA ALA A 594 16.12 32.06 3.67
C ALA A 594 15.33 30.99 4.43
N TRP A 595 15.11 29.88 3.76
CA TRP A 595 14.51 28.66 4.30
C TRP A 595 15.47 27.49 4.10
N PHE A 596 15.44 26.53 5.03
CA PHE A 596 16.24 25.31 4.92
C PHE A 596 15.57 24.22 4.09
N LYS A 597 14.32 24.45 3.65
CA LYS A 597 13.55 23.48 2.89
C LYS A 597 12.32 24.09 2.23
N PHE A 598 11.85 23.42 1.20
CA PHE A 598 10.52 23.63 0.62
C PHE A 598 9.82 22.29 0.41
N ARG A 599 8.55 22.34 0.04
CA ARG A 599 7.80 21.17 -0.43
C ARG A 599 7.40 21.36 -1.87
N LEU A 600 7.40 20.28 -2.63
CA LEU A 600 6.80 20.19 -3.96
C LEU A 600 5.75 19.09 -3.98
N GLN A 601 4.76 19.24 -4.85
CA GLN A 601 3.67 18.31 -5.03
C GLN A 601 3.34 18.23 -6.53
N LEU A 602 3.09 17.02 -7.00
CA LEU A 602 2.89 16.70 -8.41
C LEU A 602 1.54 16.01 -8.59
N HIS A 603 1.03 16.04 -9.81
CA HIS A 603 0.01 15.08 -10.24
C HIS A 603 0.67 13.75 -10.59
N SER A 604 0.00 12.64 -10.31
CA SER A 604 0.46 11.31 -10.73
C SER A 604 0.49 11.26 -12.26
N ARG A 605 1.62 10.87 -12.85
CA ARG A 605 1.71 10.62 -14.29
C ARG A 605 0.83 9.44 -14.68
N LEU A 606 0.76 8.43 -13.82
CA LEU A 606 -0.01 7.22 -14.06
C LEU A 606 -1.52 7.40 -13.88
N ARG A 607 -1.94 8.42 -13.13
CA ARG A 607 -3.33 8.81 -12.87
C ARG A 607 -3.40 10.34 -12.79
N PRO A 608 -3.52 11.07 -13.91
CA PRO A 608 -3.46 12.54 -13.93
C PRO A 608 -4.48 13.24 -13.01
N SER A 609 -5.61 12.61 -12.72
CA SER A 609 -6.62 13.09 -11.77
C SER A 609 -6.16 13.07 -10.30
N ASN A 610 -5.10 12.32 -9.98
CA ASN A 610 -4.65 12.10 -8.61
C ASN A 610 -3.49 13.03 -8.26
N ILE A 611 -3.56 13.64 -7.09
CA ILE A 611 -2.48 14.46 -6.53
C ILE A 611 -1.57 13.56 -5.68
N MET A 612 -0.27 13.57 -5.97
CA MET A 612 0.72 12.79 -5.23
C MET A 612 0.95 13.38 -3.83
N PRO A 613 1.45 12.57 -2.86
CA PRO A 613 1.92 13.10 -1.58
C PRO A 613 2.99 14.17 -1.75
N SER A 614 2.94 15.23 -0.94
CA SER A 614 3.96 16.29 -0.99
C SER A 614 5.34 15.77 -0.58
N GLN A 615 6.34 16.03 -1.42
CA GLN A 615 7.75 15.71 -1.19
C GLN A 615 8.44 16.93 -0.57
N GLN A 616 9.34 16.69 0.39
CA GLN A 616 10.17 17.73 0.99
C GLN A 616 11.52 17.75 0.29
N VAL A 617 12.00 18.94 -0.08
CA VAL A 617 13.35 19.17 -0.62
C VAL A 617 14.13 20.01 0.39
N GLN A 618 15.30 19.52 0.76
CA GLN A 618 16.17 20.07 1.79
C GLN A 618 17.33 20.87 1.18
N ALA A 619 17.69 21.93 1.88
CA ALA A 619 18.80 22.83 1.58
C ALA A 619 19.39 23.35 2.91
N TYR A 620 19.75 22.42 3.81
CA TYR A 620 20.25 22.76 5.13
C TYR A 620 21.71 23.24 5.04
N PRO A 621 22.08 24.33 5.73
CA PRO A 621 23.45 24.80 5.79
C PRO A 621 24.36 23.79 6.52
N PRO A 622 25.69 23.93 6.37
CA PRO A 622 26.68 23.18 7.12
C PRO A 622 26.46 23.18 8.64
N SER A 623 26.70 22.03 9.27
CA SER A 623 26.64 21.83 10.73
C SER A 623 27.62 20.76 11.19
N ASP A 624 27.81 20.58 12.50
CA ASP A 624 28.73 19.58 13.07
C ASP A 624 28.43 18.14 12.61
N SER A 625 27.15 17.83 12.34
CA SER A 625 26.72 16.51 11.86
C SER A 625 26.74 16.38 10.34
N HIS A 626 26.69 17.51 9.62
CA HIS A 626 26.63 17.59 8.16
C HIS A 626 27.57 18.70 7.70
N PRO A 627 28.88 18.44 7.59
CA PRO A 627 29.90 19.48 7.38
C PRO A 627 29.76 20.24 6.05
N TYR A 628 29.04 19.67 5.09
CA TYR A 628 28.76 20.28 3.78
C TYR A 628 27.29 20.73 3.63
N GLY A 629 26.49 20.56 4.68
CA GLY A 629 25.04 20.74 4.66
C GLY A 629 24.30 19.45 4.30
N ASN A 630 22.97 19.52 4.27
CA ASN A 630 22.12 18.42 3.83
C ASN A 630 21.19 18.94 2.74
N CYS A 631 21.57 18.69 1.49
CA CYS A 631 21.05 19.34 0.30
C CYS A 631 20.60 18.30 -0.72
N ASP A 632 19.31 18.35 -1.08
CA ASP A 632 18.68 17.42 -2.01
C ASP A 632 18.89 17.83 -3.47
N ILE A 633 18.70 16.87 -4.38
CA ILE A 633 18.85 17.05 -5.83
C ILE A 633 17.48 17.26 -6.48
N VAL A 634 17.44 18.17 -7.45
CA VAL A 634 16.24 18.49 -8.22
C VAL A 634 16.53 18.49 -9.73
N LEU A 635 15.48 18.22 -10.50
CA LEU A 635 15.45 18.45 -11.94
C LEU A 635 14.88 19.85 -12.20
N LEU A 636 15.54 20.60 -13.08
CA LEU A 636 15.18 21.97 -13.45
C LEU A 636 14.87 22.05 -14.94
N GLN A 637 13.74 22.67 -15.29
CA GLN A 637 13.41 23.00 -16.68
C GLN A 637 13.87 24.43 -17.01
N PRO A 638 14.58 24.66 -18.13
CA PRO A 638 14.88 26.01 -18.58
C PRO A 638 13.60 26.80 -18.90
N PRO A 639 13.57 28.12 -18.63
CA PRO A 639 12.41 28.95 -18.95
C PRO A 639 12.18 29.02 -20.46
N GLY A 640 10.95 28.75 -20.90
CA GLY A 640 10.49 28.95 -22.28
C GLY A 640 10.30 27.69 -23.14
N HIS A 641 10.48 26.47 -22.60
CA HIS A 641 10.30 25.21 -23.33
C HIS A 641 10.92 25.22 -24.73
N ASP A 642 12.13 25.74 -24.84
CA ASP A 642 12.89 25.60 -26.07
C ASP A 642 13.49 24.18 -26.08
N PRO A 643 13.04 23.29 -26.99
CA PRO A 643 13.52 21.92 -27.07
C PRO A 643 15.02 21.81 -27.36
N GLN A 644 15.72 22.92 -27.65
CA GLN A 644 17.18 22.94 -27.80
C GLN A 644 17.94 22.91 -26.47
N TYR A 645 17.31 23.19 -25.32
CA TYR A 645 17.98 23.21 -24.02
C TYR A 645 17.48 22.06 -23.13
N PRO A 646 18.29 21.01 -22.89
CA PRO A 646 17.89 19.89 -22.03
C PRO A 646 17.67 20.33 -20.57
N PRO A 647 16.92 19.55 -19.79
CA PRO A 647 16.76 19.79 -18.35
C PRO A 647 18.12 19.76 -17.64
N TYR A 648 18.23 20.51 -16.54
CA TYR A 648 19.41 20.51 -15.69
C TYR A 648 19.16 19.68 -14.43
N ILE A 649 20.20 18.99 -13.97
CA ILE A 649 20.19 18.34 -12.66
C ILE A 649 20.99 19.24 -11.73
N ALA A 650 20.46 19.52 -10.55
CA ALA A 650 21.10 20.46 -9.63
C ALA A 650 20.87 20.12 -8.16
N GLN A 651 21.89 20.33 -7.34
CA GLN A 651 21.78 20.26 -5.89
C GLN A 651 21.31 21.60 -5.33
N VAL A 652 20.29 21.60 -4.48
CA VAL A 652 19.76 22.84 -3.89
C VAL A 652 20.53 23.20 -2.64
N ARG A 653 21.44 24.19 -2.72
CA ARG A 653 22.26 24.61 -1.57
C ARG A 653 21.58 25.64 -0.68
N MET A 654 20.67 26.45 -1.22
CA MET A 654 19.96 27.47 -0.45
C MET A 654 18.63 27.87 -1.10
N VAL A 655 17.57 28.00 -0.29
CA VAL A 655 16.28 28.58 -0.69
C VAL A 655 16.16 29.97 -0.07
N PHE A 656 15.93 31.01 -0.87
CA PHE A 656 15.87 32.38 -0.37
C PHE A 656 14.91 33.28 -1.14
N THR A 657 14.61 34.45 -0.59
CA THR A 657 13.86 35.51 -1.27
C THR A 657 14.42 36.88 -0.89
N LEU A 658 14.16 37.87 -1.73
CA LEU A 658 14.44 39.26 -1.42
C LEU A 658 13.36 39.80 -0.47
N SER A 659 13.76 40.57 0.53
CA SER A 659 12.81 41.17 1.47
C SER A 659 11.80 42.04 0.71
N PRO A 660 10.48 41.92 0.95
CA PRO A 660 9.48 42.73 0.24
C PRO A 660 9.53 44.21 0.64
N GLN A 661 10.28 44.59 1.68
CA GLN A 661 10.41 45.98 2.13
C GLN A 661 11.19 46.81 1.10
N GLY A 662 10.65 47.96 0.69
CA GLY A 662 11.25 48.85 -0.31
C GLY A 662 10.44 48.93 -1.61
N SER A 663 11.11 49.20 -2.73
CA SER A 663 10.48 49.29 -4.04
C SER A 663 9.87 47.95 -4.49
N GLN A 664 8.82 48.02 -5.31
CA GLN A 664 8.14 46.84 -5.83
C GLN A 664 9.12 45.96 -6.61
N LEU A 665 9.15 44.66 -6.27
CA LEU A 665 9.97 43.67 -6.97
C LEU A 665 9.33 43.32 -8.32
N PRO A 666 10.13 43.15 -9.40
CA PRO A 666 9.68 42.49 -10.62
C PRO A 666 9.09 41.12 -10.31
N ALA A 667 8.14 40.65 -11.14
CA ALA A 667 7.46 39.37 -10.94
C ALA A 667 8.43 38.18 -10.72
N LYS A 668 9.53 38.13 -11.49
CA LYS A 668 10.58 37.09 -11.34
C LYS A 668 11.34 37.13 -10.01
N LEU A 669 11.30 38.24 -9.27
CA LEU A 669 11.95 38.40 -7.96
C LEU A 669 10.96 38.34 -6.79
N MET A 670 9.66 38.25 -7.05
CA MET A 670 8.64 38.17 -5.99
C MET A 670 8.54 36.79 -5.34
N GLY A 671 8.86 35.73 -6.10
CA GLY A 671 8.84 34.36 -5.61
C GLY A 671 10.13 33.95 -4.89
N PRO A 672 10.14 32.76 -4.25
CA PRO A 672 11.37 32.16 -3.77
C PRO A 672 12.33 31.82 -4.92
N LEU A 673 13.61 32.01 -4.66
CA LEU A 673 14.75 31.71 -5.52
C LEU A 673 15.58 30.60 -4.87
N LEU A 674 16.31 29.86 -5.71
CA LEU A 674 17.23 28.82 -5.30
C LEU A 674 18.64 29.19 -5.74
N TYR A 675 19.61 29.02 -4.85
CA TYR A 675 21.00 28.83 -5.26
C TYR A 675 21.24 27.33 -5.41
N VAL A 676 21.68 26.92 -6.59
CA VAL A 676 21.90 25.53 -6.95
C VAL A 676 23.31 25.32 -7.50
N GLU A 677 23.82 24.11 -7.35
CA GLU A 677 25.06 23.66 -7.99
C GLU A 677 24.74 22.58 -9.03
N LEU A 678 25.32 22.73 -10.22
CA LEU A 678 24.90 21.98 -11.41
C LEU A 678 25.65 20.65 -11.59
N PHE A 679 24.96 19.72 -12.25
CA PHE A 679 25.50 18.48 -12.79
C PHE A 679 25.30 18.47 -14.32
N GLU A 680 26.27 17.93 -15.04
CA GLU A 680 26.18 17.69 -16.49
C GLU A 680 25.88 16.22 -16.76
N ILE A 681 25.09 15.95 -17.81
CA ILE A 681 24.87 14.59 -18.29
C ILE A 681 26.15 14.11 -18.99
N ALA A 682 26.78 13.09 -18.42
CA ALA A 682 28.01 12.49 -18.94
C ALA A 682 27.71 11.45 -20.03
N ALA A 683 26.74 10.58 -19.79
CA ALA A 683 26.36 9.53 -20.72
C ALA A 683 24.87 9.17 -20.55
N PRO A 684 24.14 8.91 -21.66
CA PRO A 684 22.78 8.45 -21.60
C PRO A 684 22.72 6.91 -21.36
N PRO A 685 21.55 6.35 -21.00
CA PRO A 685 21.40 4.95 -20.61
C PRO A 685 21.84 3.92 -21.65
N GLU A 686 21.89 4.29 -22.93
CA GLU A 686 22.23 3.42 -24.05
C GLU A 686 23.73 3.09 -24.10
N VAL A 687 24.58 3.89 -23.45
CA VAL A 687 26.03 3.66 -23.42
C VAL A 687 26.38 2.46 -22.55
N GLU A 688 25.68 2.29 -21.43
CA GLU A 688 25.83 1.13 -20.54
C GLU A 688 24.47 0.43 -20.34
N PRO A 689 24.00 -0.36 -21.33
CA PRO A 689 22.65 -0.95 -21.31
C PRO A 689 22.38 -1.85 -20.10
N HIS A 690 23.44 -2.43 -19.52
CA HIS A 690 23.37 -3.28 -18.33
C HIS A 690 23.06 -2.50 -17.05
N ILE A 691 23.27 -1.18 -17.05
CA ILE A 691 22.98 -0.26 -15.94
C ILE A 691 21.68 0.50 -16.20
N ALA A 692 21.45 0.94 -17.45
CA ALA A 692 20.23 1.62 -17.89
C ALA A 692 19.86 2.86 -17.05
N MET A 693 20.86 3.65 -16.67
CA MET A 693 20.70 4.93 -15.99
C MET A 693 21.52 6.01 -16.69
N TYR A 694 21.11 7.27 -16.57
CA TYR A 694 21.95 8.40 -16.96
C TYR A 694 23.16 8.49 -16.01
N GLN A 695 24.36 8.59 -16.58
CA GLN A 695 25.53 9.00 -15.83
C GLN A 695 25.62 10.52 -15.85
N VAL A 696 25.86 11.12 -14.70
CA VAL A 696 25.97 12.57 -14.50
C VAL A 696 27.23 12.87 -13.73
N HIS A 697 27.82 14.04 -13.94
CA HIS A 697 29.00 14.46 -13.21
C HIS A 697 28.89 15.90 -12.73
N CYS A 698 29.59 16.24 -11.65
CA CYS A 698 29.61 17.59 -11.11
C CYS A 698 30.19 18.58 -12.13
N SER A 699 29.48 19.68 -12.40
CA SER A 699 29.99 20.77 -13.24
C SER A 699 31.03 21.58 -12.47
N PHE A 700 32.24 21.76 -13.02
CA PHE A 700 33.28 22.59 -12.40
C PHE A 700 33.76 23.73 -13.31
N HIS A 701 34.03 24.90 -12.73
CA HIS A 701 34.83 25.95 -13.35
C HIS A 701 36.25 25.95 -12.78
N THR A 702 37.23 26.23 -13.64
CA THR A 702 38.63 26.39 -13.23
C THR A 702 38.86 27.85 -12.86
N VAL A 703 39.24 28.10 -11.62
CA VAL A 703 39.60 29.42 -11.11
C VAL A 703 41.03 29.76 -11.58
N PRO A 704 41.38 31.04 -11.78
CA PRO A 704 42.72 31.43 -12.26
C PRO A 704 43.91 30.93 -11.42
N ASP A 705 43.68 30.51 -10.17
CA ASP A 705 44.67 29.92 -9.27
C ASP A 705 44.87 28.39 -9.48
N GLY A 706 44.12 27.79 -10.41
CA GLY A 706 44.15 26.36 -10.72
C GLY A 706 43.21 25.50 -9.86
N SER A 707 42.50 26.08 -8.88
CA SER A 707 41.48 25.37 -8.12
C SER A 707 40.20 25.18 -8.94
N ARG A 708 39.42 24.13 -8.63
CA ARG A 708 38.13 23.85 -9.25
C ARG A 708 37.01 24.18 -8.27
N THR A 709 36.02 24.94 -8.71
CA THR A 709 34.81 25.24 -7.93
C THR A 709 33.58 24.80 -8.70
N GLN A 710 32.58 24.27 -7.99
CA GLN A 710 31.37 23.77 -8.63
C GLN A 710 30.57 24.93 -9.24
N VAL A 711 29.93 24.69 -10.39
CA VAL A 711 29.19 25.72 -11.11
C VAL A 711 27.88 26.03 -10.37
N GLY A 712 27.86 27.17 -9.67
CA GLY A 712 26.68 27.70 -9.01
C GLY A 712 25.79 28.50 -9.94
N LYS A 713 24.46 28.42 -9.76
CA LYS A 713 23.46 29.19 -10.50
C LYS A 713 22.30 29.62 -9.60
N ILE A 714 21.71 30.78 -9.88
CA ILE A 714 20.46 31.21 -9.25
C ILE A 714 19.29 30.95 -10.20
N VAL A 715 18.28 30.25 -9.71
CA VAL A 715 17.07 29.89 -10.47
C VAL A 715 15.81 30.21 -9.67
N CYS A 716 14.68 30.36 -10.34
CA CYS A 716 13.39 30.50 -9.67
C CYS A 716 12.93 29.14 -9.14
N LEU A 717 12.28 29.10 -7.97
CA LEU A 717 11.71 27.87 -7.41
C LEU A 717 10.76 27.16 -8.40
N ILE A 718 10.00 27.95 -9.16
CA ILE A 718 9.03 27.46 -10.15
C ILE A 718 9.65 26.70 -11.31
N ASN A 719 10.98 26.74 -11.48
CA ASN A 719 11.70 26.00 -12.52
C ASN A 719 11.95 24.54 -12.11
N VAL A 720 11.74 24.18 -10.85
CA VAL A 720 11.88 22.80 -10.37
C VAL A 720 10.74 21.95 -10.93
N THR A 721 11.05 20.78 -11.49
CA THR A 721 10.02 19.85 -11.95
C THR A 721 9.91 18.63 -11.03
N HIS A 722 11.03 18.10 -10.55
CA HIS A 722 11.06 16.89 -9.73
C HIS A 722 12.15 16.96 -8.66
N ALA A 723 11.91 16.31 -7.52
CA ALA A 723 12.99 15.88 -6.63
C ALA A 723 13.55 14.55 -7.15
N VAL A 724 14.87 14.43 -7.24
CA VAL A 724 15.54 13.26 -7.84
C VAL A 724 16.64 12.75 -6.91
N GLU A 725 17.09 11.53 -7.15
CA GLU A 725 18.15 10.90 -6.36
C GLU A 725 19.34 10.56 -7.26
N LEU A 726 20.55 10.85 -6.76
CA LEU A 726 21.82 10.49 -7.37
C LEU A 726 22.52 9.41 -6.54
N ILE A 727 23.15 8.45 -7.24
CA ILE A 727 23.92 7.38 -6.62
C ILE A 727 25.38 7.51 -7.07
N PRO A 728 26.36 7.60 -6.17
CA PRO A 728 27.77 7.74 -6.56
C PRO A 728 28.26 6.57 -7.43
N VAL A 729 29.12 6.87 -8.41
CA VAL A 729 29.87 5.87 -9.16
C VAL A 729 31.07 5.45 -8.32
N TYR A 730 30.94 4.32 -7.62
CA TYR A 730 31.94 3.86 -6.64
C TYR A 730 33.21 3.25 -7.26
N GLY A 731 33.19 2.88 -8.54
CA GLY A 731 34.31 2.20 -9.19
C GLY A 731 34.61 0.81 -8.60
N VAL A 732 35.87 0.36 -8.70
CA VAL A 732 36.27 -1.01 -8.28
C VAL A 732 36.46 -1.13 -6.76
N THR A 733 36.72 -0.02 -6.05
CA THR A 733 37.00 -0.02 -4.61
C THR A 733 36.23 1.07 -3.90
N LEU A 734 35.34 0.68 -2.98
CA LEU A 734 34.52 1.62 -2.21
C LEU A 734 35.35 2.35 -1.13
N ASP A 735 35.32 3.68 -1.12
CA ASP A 735 35.85 4.47 0.00
C ASP A 735 34.93 4.33 1.23
N ARG A 736 35.43 3.66 2.25
CA ARG A 736 34.70 3.34 3.49
C ARG A 736 34.58 4.52 4.45
N THR A 737 35.27 5.62 4.19
CA THR A 737 35.17 6.85 4.99
C THR A 737 33.98 7.71 4.58
N VAL A 738 33.40 7.43 3.41
CA VAL A 738 32.26 8.17 2.87
C VAL A 738 30.95 7.65 3.48
N THR A 739 30.10 8.57 3.91
CA THR A 739 28.76 8.31 4.44
C THR A 739 27.71 8.84 3.48
N SER A 740 26.42 8.50 3.68
CA SER A 740 25.34 9.11 2.91
C SER A 740 25.37 10.65 2.96
N ALA A 741 25.72 11.21 4.12
CA ALA A 741 25.82 12.65 4.37
C ALA A 741 27.01 13.32 3.67
N THR A 742 28.02 12.56 3.21
CA THR A 742 29.21 13.12 2.54
C THR A 742 29.35 12.65 1.09
N SER A 743 28.54 11.68 0.66
CA SER A 743 28.68 11.01 -0.64
C SER A 743 28.53 11.93 -1.85
N LEU A 744 27.64 12.92 -1.79
CA LEU A 744 27.46 13.91 -2.86
C LEU A 744 28.65 14.87 -3.01
N GLU A 745 29.51 14.97 -1.99
CA GLU A 745 30.63 15.91 -1.95
C GLU A 745 31.98 15.19 -2.15
N CYS A 746 32.03 13.87 -1.91
CA CYS A 746 33.25 13.07 -2.05
C CYS A 746 33.42 12.46 -3.46
N TYR A 747 32.34 12.35 -4.24
CA TYR A 747 32.37 11.79 -5.60
C TYR A 747 32.07 12.88 -6.64
N ASN A 748 32.59 12.69 -7.85
CA ASN A 748 32.35 13.60 -8.97
C ASN A 748 31.37 13.01 -10.00
N ASP A 749 31.19 11.70 -10.01
CA ASP A 749 30.40 10.96 -10.98
C ASP A 749 29.27 10.22 -10.26
N PHE A 750 28.07 10.27 -10.83
CA PHE A 750 26.86 9.71 -10.24
C PHE A 750 25.97 9.07 -11.32
N TYR A 751 25.13 8.12 -10.92
CA TYR A 751 23.99 7.65 -11.70
C TYR A 751 22.71 8.33 -11.22
N LEU A 752 21.89 8.79 -12.16
CA LEU A 752 20.54 9.27 -11.87
C LEU A 752 19.62 8.09 -11.61
N ASN A 753 19.12 7.97 -10.38
CA ASN A 753 18.32 6.81 -9.97
C ASN A 753 16.92 6.84 -10.62
N ALA A 754 16.80 6.20 -11.78
CA ALA A 754 15.54 6.03 -12.49
C ALA A 754 14.54 5.10 -11.76
N PHE A 755 14.99 4.30 -10.80
CA PHE A 755 14.15 3.32 -10.09
C PHE A 755 13.73 3.78 -8.69
N SER A 756 14.01 5.04 -8.32
CA SER A 756 13.68 5.60 -6.99
C SER A 756 12.18 5.56 -6.69
N ASN A 757 11.32 5.77 -7.69
CA ASN A 757 9.91 5.49 -7.60
C ASN A 757 9.28 5.27 -8.98
N LYS A 758 8.09 4.66 -8.98
CA LYS A 758 7.36 4.27 -10.19
C LYS A 758 7.00 5.47 -11.09
N GLU A 759 6.55 6.58 -10.51
CA GLU A 759 6.17 7.77 -11.28
C GLU A 759 7.37 8.35 -12.01
N TRP A 760 8.51 8.46 -11.31
CA TRP A 760 9.77 8.95 -11.85
C TRP A 760 10.36 8.04 -12.95
N TYR A 761 10.27 6.71 -12.77
CA TYR A 761 10.68 5.76 -13.82
C TYR A 761 9.96 6.03 -15.14
N HIS A 762 8.63 6.19 -15.10
CA HIS A 762 7.84 6.49 -16.29
C HIS A 762 8.16 7.88 -16.85
N THR A 763 8.24 8.91 -16.00
CA THR A 763 8.62 10.27 -16.42
C THR A 763 9.93 10.28 -17.21
N LEU A 764 10.97 9.58 -16.74
CA LEU A 764 12.25 9.53 -17.44
C LEU A 764 12.18 8.84 -18.81
N HIS A 765 11.35 7.79 -18.94
CA HIS A 765 11.25 7.02 -20.18
C HIS A 765 10.32 7.63 -21.22
N THR A 766 9.39 8.51 -20.81
CA THR A 766 8.45 9.16 -21.74
C THR A 766 8.86 10.57 -22.12
N ASP A 767 9.39 11.35 -21.16
CA ASP A 767 9.57 12.79 -21.35
C ASP A 767 11.01 13.16 -21.73
N TYR A 768 11.96 12.24 -21.53
CA TYR A 768 13.40 12.50 -21.64
C TYR A 768 14.15 11.47 -22.50
N VAL A 769 13.45 10.60 -23.23
CA VAL A 769 14.01 9.67 -24.23
C VAL A 769 13.91 10.23 -25.63
#